data_AF-A0AAJ5BFJ7-F1
#
_entry.id   AF-A0AAJ5BFJ7-F1
#
_cell.length_a   1.000
_cell.length_b   1.000
_cell.length_c   1.000
_cell.angle_alpha   90.00
_cell.angle_beta   90.00
_cell.angle_gamma   90.00
#
_symmetry.space_group_name_H-M   'P 1'
#
loop_
_entity.id
_entity.type
_entity.pdbx_description
1 polymer ?
#
loop_
_entity_poly.entity_id
_entity_poly.type
_entity_poly.pdbx_seq_one_letter_code
_entity_poly.pdbx_strand_id
1 'polypeptide(L)'
;MVKKLFSLLCILLCLFSQRSYSNIYSKLDNSSSQTNNSNNKYYNFVFKEKTVTYTGETFYHEPTNVPHNITVKYDKNGFVNAGSYMVKAYFYNENNILITTKSARLNITKARITGITLRKKEVVYDGTKHSLEIIGELPVGVTATYKNNSHTNAGIYKMSVRLAGKNHITSTRSNTLTILPIDISNKYTLTSQMFVYDGQPKSIFLNQNLPSGLSISYKGNNQSEIGFHLVTATITGSKNYTPIPLEIKATITITKEEISEELPTIENITFENLTTPYTGSAIPILANNIPNNITVKYSKNDYQEVGNYQIKASFYYKNILIGTKTAFLTIEKARITGVTFNKTSVLYNGEPHTLLLKGELPKGVTAIYSNNKHTNAGTYKATVKLTGDNYITSTRSNTLTISPIDLTQIIEFKSQTFKYDGIIRFLKITSPLPKELKVSYKNNGQNTIGNHKVEATITGSDNYAPMPYRVSATLSITEGQEELPPLDNVIFEHKTETYTGDIISIEATNLPNLVTVKYNQNEYINTGIYQVIASFYFKDILLGTKSATLTIEKARITGVKFSKKEVTYNGKEHELLLEGELPLGVTATYKNNIHKNAGTYKASVTLAGDNYITSTRSNELIILPADITQLVVLKSESFIYDVNRNH
;
A
#
# COMPACT_ATOMS: atom_id res chain seq x y z
N MET A 1 20.36 34.70 4.34
CA MET A 1 18.89 34.58 4.14
C MET A 1 18.30 35.99 4.09
N VAL A 2 17.29 36.23 3.24
CA VAL A 2 16.96 37.59 2.73
C VAL A 2 15.95 38.34 3.63
N LYS A 3 16.15 39.67 3.81
CA LYS A 3 15.07 40.60 4.13
C LYS A 3 15.08 41.80 3.16
N LYS A 4 14.07 41.85 2.28
CA LYS A 4 13.66 43.06 1.54
C LYS A 4 12.54 43.75 2.31
N LEU A 5 12.44 45.07 2.18
CA LEU A 5 11.30 45.86 2.68
C LEU A 5 10.87 46.87 1.61
N PHE A 6 9.63 46.78 1.15
CA PHE A 6 8.82 47.83 0.50
C PHE A 6 7.37 47.45 0.82
N SER A 7 6.69 48.18 1.72
CA SER A 7 5.99 49.46 1.48
C SER A 7 4.58 49.22 0.91
N LEU A 8 3.58 49.31 1.78
CA LEU A 8 2.16 49.27 1.43
C LEU A 8 1.65 50.66 1.00
N LEU A 9 0.44 50.69 0.45
CA LEU A 9 -0.18 51.82 -0.23
C LEU A 9 -1.27 52.50 0.63
N CYS A 10 -1.39 53.83 0.46
CA CYS A 10 -2.62 54.62 0.46
C CYS A 10 -3.39 55.03 1.75
N ILE A 11 -4.01 56.22 1.60
CA ILE A 11 -5.25 56.75 2.22
C ILE A 11 -5.19 57.16 3.71
N LEU A 12 -5.88 58.20 4.19
CA LEU A 12 -6.32 59.52 3.67
C LEU A 12 -6.95 60.30 4.86
N LEU A 13 -6.89 61.64 4.83
CA LEU A 13 -7.79 62.60 5.54
C LEU A 13 -7.80 62.67 7.09
N CYS A 14 -7.68 63.93 7.57
CA CYS A 14 -8.26 64.59 8.78
C CYS A 14 -7.25 65.63 9.33
N LEU A 15 -7.63 66.79 9.91
CA LEU A 15 -8.81 67.66 9.82
C LEU A 15 -8.48 68.96 10.61
N PHE A 16 -9.23 70.06 10.42
CA PHE A 16 -9.16 71.34 11.18
C PHE A 16 -7.86 72.18 11.03
N SER A 17 -7.83 73.50 11.28
CA SER A 17 -8.77 74.37 12.03
C SER A 17 -8.92 75.81 11.45
N GLN A 18 -10.08 76.43 11.73
CA GLN A 18 -10.32 77.80 12.31
C GLN A 18 -9.49 79.03 11.89
N ARG A 19 -9.95 80.30 11.99
CA ARG A 19 -11.26 80.97 12.24
C ARG A 19 -11.17 82.42 11.73
N SER A 20 -12.32 83.10 11.60
CA SER A 20 -12.48 84.52 11.22
C SER A 20 -11.99 85.52 12.28
N TYR A 21 -11.69 86.77 11.86
CA TYR A 21 -11.62 88.09 12.57
C TYR A 21 -10.54 88.98 11.87
N SER A 22 -10.64 90.30 11.62
CA SER A 22 -11.69 91.33 11.84
C SER A 22 -11.55 92.49 10.83
N ASN A 23 -12.66 93.19 10.58
CA ASN A 23 -12.85 94.63 10.32
C ASN A 23 -11.63 95.58 10.15
N ILE A 24 -11.63 96.36 9.06
CA ILE A 24 -11.89 97.82 9.01
C ILE A 24 -11.50 98.33 7.60
N TYR A 25 -12.46 98.94 6.90
CA TYR A 25 -12.19 99.89 5.83
C TYR A 25 -12.84 101.20 6.23
N SER A 26 -12.04 102.23 6.49
CA SER A 26 -12.47 103.61 6.41
C SER A 26 -12.01 104.17 5.07
N LYS A 27 -12.91 104.80 4.33
CA LYS A 27 -12.57 105.71 3.25
C LYS A 27 -13.60 106.84 3.26
N LEU A 28 -13.17 108.03 3.65
CA LEU A 28 -13.94 109.26 3.41
C LEU A 28 -13.82 109.62 1.93
N ASP A 29 -14.95 110.04 1.38
CA ASP A 29 -15.16 111.11 0.40
C ASP A 29 -14.39 111.07 -0.96
N ASN A 30 -14.92 111.65 -2.04
CA ASN A 30 -15.97 112.66 -2.13
C ASN A 30 -16.91 112.46 -3.34
N SER A 31 -17.90 113.34 -3.46
CA SER A 31 -18.97 113.52 -4.46
C SER A 31 -18.56 113.43 -5.96
N SER A 32 -19.45 113.45 -6.97
CA SER A 32 -20.86 113.91 -7.05
C SER A 32 -21.63 113.34 -8.27
N SER A 33 -22.97 113.39 -8.24
CA SER A 33 -23.96 113.44 -9.37
C SER A 33 -23.84 112.44 -10.56
N GLN A 34 -24.79 111.52 -10.81
CA GLN A 34 -26.13 111.71 -11.44
C GLN A 34 -26.07 112.33 -12.85
N THR A 35 -26.68 111.82 -13.95
CA THR A 35 -27.63 110.71 -14.24
C THR A 35 -27.60 110.44 -15.80
N ASN A 36 -28.28 109.48 -16.49
CA ASN A 36 -29.32 108.48 -16.18
C ASN A 36 -29.32 107.25 -17.16
N ASN A 37 -30.19 106.26 -16.91
CA ASN A 37 -30.82 105.23 -17.80
C ASN A 37 -30.05 104.52 -18.95
N SER A 38 -29.80 103.21 -18.78
CA SER A 38 -30.68 102.13 -19.32
C SER A 38 -30.19 100.68 -19.06
N ASN A 39 -31.13 99.74 -18.90
CA ASN A 39 -31.05 98.27 -19.01
C ASN A 39 -29.90 97.49 -18.32
N ASN A 40 -30.18 96.89 -17.15
CA ASN A 40 -29.29 95.95 -16.46
C ASN A 40 -29.63 94.47 -16.76
N LYS A 41 -28.87 93.81 -17.64
CA LYS A 41 -28.84 92.33 -17.75
C LYS A 41 -27.93 91.76 -16.65
N TYR A 42 -28.41 90.79 -15.88
CA TYR A 42 -27.58 90.07 -14.90
C TYR A 42 -26.68 89.04 -15.61
N TYR A 43 -25.36 89.25 -15.58
CA TYR A 43 -24.36 88.35 -16.16
C TYR A 43 -23.68 87.49 -15.08
N ASN A 44 -23.71 86.16 -15.23
CA ASN A 44 -23.12 85.22 -14.27
C ASN A 44 -21.70 84.75 -14.67
N PHE A 45 -20.73 85.67 -14.68
CA PHE A 45 -19.34 85.34 -15.02
C PHE A 45 -18.69 84.40 -14.00
N VAL A 46 -18.01 83.34 -14.44
CA VAL A 46 -17.31 82.40 -13.55
C VAL A 46 -15.80 82.59 -13.65
N PHE A 47 -15.19 83.11 -12.58
CA PHE A 47 -13.74 83.21 -12.44
C PHE A 47 -13.34 82.55 -11.11
N LYS A 48 -12.79 81.34 -11.19
CA LYS A 48 -12.44 80.48 -10.04
C LYS A 48 -10.94 80.25 -9.99
N GLU A 49 -10.43 79.81 -8.84
CA GLU A 49 -9.02 79.46 -8.67
C GLU A 49 -8.58 78.36 -9.65
N LYS A 50 -7.40 78.51 -10.24
CA LYS A 50 -6.78 77.57 -11.19
C LYS A 50 -5.38 77.23 -10.71
N THR A 51 -5.04 75.94 -10.73
CA THR A 51 -3.71 75.45 -10.38
C THR A 51 -3.11 74.67 -11.54
N VAL A 52 -1.89 75.01 -11.93
CA VAL A 52 -1.10 74.38 -13.00
C VAL A 52 0.31 74.07 -12.48
N THR A 53 1.07 73.23 -13.19
CA THR A 53 2.50 73.02 -12.90
C THR A 53 3.34 73.78 -13.92
N TYR A 54 4.47 74.32 -13.50
CA TYR A 54 5.44 75.00 -14.36
C TYR A 54 5.87 74.14 -15.57
N THR A 55 5.64 74.63 -16.79
CA THR A 55 6.13 74.02 -18.05
C THR A 55 7.28 74.81 -18.70
N GLY A 56 7.51 76.05 -18.27
CA GLY A 56 8.39 77.01 -18.96
C GLY A 56 7.63 78.01 -19.85
N GLU A 57 6.37 77.75 -20.15
CA GLU A 57 5.50 78.59 -20.97
C GLU A 57 4.72 79.62 -20.13
N THR A 58 4.11 80.60 -20.81
CA THR A 58 3.27 81.62 -20.18
C THR A 58 1.86 81.09 -19.93
N PHE A 59 1.45 81.06 -18.67
CA PHE A 59 0.08 80.69 -18.28
C PHE A 59 -0.83 81.91 -18.17
N TYR A 60 -1.92 81.87 -18.93
CA TYR A 60 -3.04 82.78 -18.79
C TYR A 60 -4.15 82.17 -17.93
N HIS A 61 -4.82 83.03 -17.16
CA HIS A 61 -6.03 82.67 -16.42
C HIS A 61 -7.20 83.50 -16.92
N GLU A 62 -8.23 82.81 -17.39
CA GLU A 62 -9.36 83.41 -18.11
C GLU A 62 -10.68 82.95 -17.45
N PRO A 63 -11.68 83.82 -17.35
CA PRO A 63 -13.00 83.46 -16.85
C PRO A 63 -13.77 82.63 -17.87
N THR A 64 -14.52 81.65 -17.39
CA THR A 64 -15.44 80.84 -18.20
C THR A 64 -16.84 81.46 -18.21
N ASN A 65 -17.63 81.12 -19.23
CA ASN A 65 -18.99 81.64 -19.46
C ASN A 65 -19.04 83.17 -19.69
N VAL A 66 -18.15 83.66 -20.55
CA VAL A 66 -18.19 85.03 -21.08
C VAL A 66 -19.03 85.04 -22.36
N PRO A 67 -20.16 85.77 -22.44
CA PRO A 67 -20.92 85.93 -23.67
C PRO A 67 -20.15 86.74 -24.73
N HIS A 68 -20.41 86.49 -26.01
CA HIS A 68 -19.71 87.10 -27.15
C HIS A 68 -19.74 88.65 -27.18
N ASN A 69 -20.75 89.29 -26.56
CA ASN A 69 -20.85 90.75 -26.50
C ASN A 69 -20.16 91.37 -25.25
N ILE A 70 -19.39 90.58 -24.50
CA ILE A 70 -18.64 91.02 -23.33
C ILE A 70 -17.13 91.03 -23.62
N THR A 71 -16.50 92.19 -23.46
CA THR A 71 -15.05 92.33 -23.53
C THR A 71 -14.45 92.14 -22.14
N VAL A 72 -13.46 91.25 -21.99
CA VAL A 72 -12.71 91.09 -20.74
C VAL A 72 -11.34 91.74 -20.87
N LYS A 73 -11.01 92.64 -19.94
CA LYS A 73 -9.67 93.22 -19.79
C LYS A 73 -9.07 92.75 -18.47
N TYR A 74 -7.75 92.63 -18.38
CA TYR A 74 -7.08 92.08 -17.21
C TYR A 74 -6.09 93.07 -16.57
N ASP A 75 -6.07 93.15 -15.25
CA ASP A 75 -4.89 93.64 -14.50
C ASP A 75 -4.02 92.43 -14.17
N LYS A 76 -2.82 92.41 -14.77
CA LYS A 76 -1.77 91.38 -14.63
C LYS A 76 -2.23 89.96 -14.94
N ASN A 77 -2.07 89.55 -16.19
CA ASN A 77 -2.28 88.18 -16.68
C ASN A 77 -1.09 87.74 -17.54
N GLY A 78 -0.86 86.42 -17.67
CA GLY A 78 0.31 85.86 -18.34
C GLY A 78 1.52 85.69 -17.42
N PHE A 79 1.51 84.65 -16.58
CA PHE A 79 2.59 84.35 -15.64
C PHE A 79 3.37 83.10 -16.04
N VAL A 80 4.70 83.18 -16.01
CA VAL A 80 5.60 82.05 -16.35
C VAL A 80 6.12 81.34 -15.10
N ASN A 81 6.55 82.09 -14.08
CA ASN A 81 7.26 81.52 -12.92
C ASN A 81 6.33 80.78 -11.93
N ALA A 82 6.89 79.89 -11.12
CA ALA A 82 6.15 79.25 -10.03
C ALA A 82 5.84 80.25 -8.91
N GLY A 83 4.60 80.26 -8.43
CA GLY A 83 4.06 81.22 -7.47
C GLY A 83 2.53 81.16 -7.35
N SER A 84 1.96 82.01 -6.50
CA SER A 84 0.51 82.25 -6.42
C SER A 84 0.24 83.70 -6.83
N TYR A 85 -0.56 83.89 -7.87
CA TYR A 85 -0.81 85.19 -8.49
C TYR A 85 -2.30 85.51 -8.43
N MET A 86 -2.64 86.74 -8.04
CA MET A 86 -4.02 87.24 -8.07
C MET A 86 -4.26 87.93 -9.41
N VAL A 87 -5.09 87.33 -10.27
CA VAL A 87 -5.48 87.93 -11.56
C VAL A 87 -6.81 88.65 -11.34
N LYS A 88 -6.96 89.87 -11.87
CA LYS A 88 -8.25 90.58 -11.87
C LYS A 88 -8.77 90.70 -13.29
N ALA A 89 -10.02 90.30 -13.49
CA ALA A 89 -10.74 90.39 -14.75
C ALA A 89 -11.84 91.46 -14.63
N TYR A 90 -11.85 92.39 -15.57
CA TYR A 90 -12.79 93.50 -15.70
C TYR A 90 -13.68 93.23 -16.91
N PHE A 91 -15.00 93.16 -16.69
CA PHE A 91 -15.97 92.76 -17.69
C PHE A 91 -16.72 93.99 -18.20
N TYR A 92 -16.64 94.27 -19.50
CA TYR A 92 -17.25 95.43 -20.15
C TYR A 92 -18.33 94.99 -21.14
N ASN A 93 -19.41 95.77 -21.26
CA ASN A 93 -20.39 95.59 -22.33
C ASN A 93 -19.88 96.12 -23.69
N GLU A 94 -20.69 95.95 -24.73
CA GLU A 94 -20.44 96.44 -26.10
C GLU A 94 -20.17 97.95 -26.20
N ASN A 95 -20.72 98.75 -25.28
CA ASN A 95 -20.48 100.19 -25.18
C ASN A 95 -19.25 100.55 -24.31
N ASN A 96 -18.40 99.56 -23.98
CA ASN A 96 -17.20 99.70 -23.15
C ASN A 96 -17.48 100.25 -21.72
N ILE A 97 -18.68 100.04 -21.19
CA ILE A 97 -19.05 100.35 -19.79
C ILE A 97 -18.71 99.14 -18.91
N LEU A 98 -18.05 99.38 -17.77
CA LEU A 98 -17.67 98.34 -16.80
C LEU A 98 -18.91 97.77 -16.09
N ILE A 99 -19.15 96.47 -16.25
CA ILE A 99 -20.25 95.72 -15.61
C ILE A 99 -19.82 95.27 -14.21
N THR A 100 -18.67 94.60 -14.10
CA THR A 100 -18.19 94.07 -12.83
C THR A 100 -16.69 93.75 -12.90
N THR A 101 -16.09 93.50 -11.73
CA THR A 101 -14.70 93.03 -11.60
C THR A 101 -14.69 91.75 -10.78
N LYS A 102 -13.99 90.71 -11.23
CA LYS A 102 -13.75 89.48 -10.45
C LYS A 102 -12.27 89.22 -10.30
N SER A 103 -11.88 88.59 -9.19
CA SER A 103 -10.49 88.19 -8.92
C SER A 103 -10.43 86.69 -8.70
N ALA A 104 -9.40 86.04 -9.25
CA ALA A 104 -9.13 84.63 -9.03
C ALA A 104 -7.63 84.38 -8.89
N ARG A 105 -7.26 83.35 -8.12
CA ARG A 105 -5.87 82.92 -8.00
C ARG A 105 -5.48 82.00 -9.16
N LEU A 106 -4.31 82.27 -9.73
CA LEU A 106 -3.55 81.32 -10.54
C LEU A 106 -2.36 80.84 -9.72
N ASN A 107 -2.35 79.56 -9.35
CA ASN A 107 -1.21 78.93 -8.70
C ASN A 107 -0.39 78.14 -9.72
N ILE A 108 0.89 78.49 -9.88
CA ILE A 108 1.84 77.76 -10.70
C ILE A 108 2.76 76.99 -9.74
N THR A 109 2.57 75.67 -9.63
CA THR A 109 3.36 74.81 -8.76
C THR A 109 4.72 74.49 -9.41
N LYS A 110 5.72 74.20 -8.57
CA LYS A 110 7.07 73.90 -9.03
C LYS A 110 7.16 72.54 -9.71
N ALA A 111 7.85 72.47 -10.84
CA ALA A 111 8.07 71.22 -11.57
C ALA A 111 9.10 70.31 -10.86
N ARG A 112 8.97 69.00 -11.02
CA ARG A 112 9.99 68.03 -10.57
C ARG A 112 11.18 68.04 -11.53
N ILE A 113 12.39 67.82 -10.99
CA ILE A 113 13.61 67.67 -11.79
C ILE A 113 13.78 66.19 -12.14
N THR A 114 13.49 65.84 -13.39
CA THR A 114 13.62 64.51 -13.99
C THR A 114 14.82 64.46 -14.95
N GLY A 115 15.09 63.31 -15.59
CA GLY A 115 16.19 63.14 -16.56
C GLY A 115 17.61 63.06 -15.98
N ILE A 116 17.88 63.74 -14.87
CA ILE A 116 19.23 63.80 -14.26
C ILE A 116 19.55 62.58 -13.39
N THR A 117 20.68 61.94 -13.70
CA THR A 117 21.28 60.85 -12.93
C THR A 117 22.71 61.19 -12.48
N LEU A 118 23.18 60.57 -11.40
CA LEU A 118 24.58 60.60 -10.95
C LEU A 118 25.03 59.13 -10.84
N ARG A 119 25.90 58.66 -11.75
CA ARG A 119 26.33 57.25 -11.77
C ARG A 119 27.48 57.02 -10.78
N LYS A 120 27.62 55.79 -10.29
CA LYS A 120 28.82 55.37 -9.56
C LYS A 120 30.00 55.26 -10.54
N LYS A 121 31.20 55.49 -10.04
CA LYS A 121 32.46 55.31 -10.77
C LYS A 121 33.41 54.48 -9.92
N GLU A 122 34.17 53.59 -10.55
CA GLU A 122 35.24 52.82 -9.94
C GLU A 122 36.49 52.94 -10.80
N VAL A 123 37.63 53.17 -10.15
CA VAL A 123 38.94 53.38 -10.78
C VAL A 123 40.03 52.80 -9.88
N VAL A 124 41.18 52.47 -10.45
CA VAL A 124 42.39 52.17 -9.67
C VAL A 124 43.11 53.49 -9.39
N TYR A 125 43.79 53.59 -8.25
CA TYR A 125 44.62 54.73 -7.88
C TYR A 125 45.68 55.02 -8.97
N ASP A 126 45.61 56.21 -9.55
CA ASP A 126 46.51 56.68 -10.61
C ASP A 126 47.26 57.99 -10.24
N GLY A 127 47.06 58.48 -9.01
CA GLY A 127 47.61 59.76 -8.53
C GLY A 127 46.83 61.02 -8.97
N THR A 128 45.78 60.90 -9.79
CA THR A 128 45.00 62.03 -10.30
C THR A 128 43.75 62.31 -9.42
N LYS A 129 43.00 63.38 -9.74
CA LYS A 129 41.73 63.70 -9.06
C LYS A 129 40.56 63.10 -9.84
N HIS A 130 39.74 62.31 -9.16
CA HIS A 130 38.50 61.78 -9.69
C HIS A 130 37.27 62.40 -9.03
N SER A 131 36.22 62.56 -9.83
CA SER A 131 34.92 63.14 -9.50
C SER A 131 33.80 62.25 -10.05
N LEU A 132 32.55 62.54 -9.67
CA LEU A 132 31.36 62.08 -10.37
C LEU A 132 30.73 63.25 -11.14
N GLU A 133 30.12 62.94 -12.27
CA GLU A 133 29.44 63.90 -13.13
C GLU A 133 27.97 63.49 -13.30
N ILE A 134 27.09 64.48 -13.41
CA ILE A 134 25.69 64.23 -13.78
C ILE A 134 25.59 63.83 -15.24
N ILE A 135 24.62 62.96 -15.54
CA ILE A 135 24.25 62.57 -16.89
C ILE A 135 22.79 62.94 -17.12
N GLY A 136 22.53 63.62 -18.24
CA GLY A 136 21.26 64.24 -18.60
C GLY A 136 21.37 65.77 -18.68
N GLU A 137 20.49 66.40 -19.45
CA GLU A 137 20.46 67.86 -19.61
C GLU A 137 19.74 68.53 -18.43
N LEU A 138 20.34 69.61 -17.90
CA LEU A 138 19.73 70.39 -16.82
C LEU A 138 18.58 71.25 -17.38
N PRO A 139 17.37 71.19 -16.79
CA PRO A 139 16.29 72.10 -17.15
C PRO A 139 16.69 73.57 -16.97
N VAL A 140 16.18 74.45 -17.85
CA VAL A 140 16.49 75.89 -17.82
C VAL A 140 16.23 76.48 -16.44
N GLY A 141 17.23 77.18 -15.89
CA GLY A 141 17.15 77.79 -14.56
C GLY A 141 17.34 76.83 -13.38
N VAL A 142 17.77 75.58 -13.62
CA VAL A 142 18.26 74.64 -12.59
C VAL A 142 19.79 74.68 -12.53
N THR A 143 20.32 74.89 -11.34
CA THR A 143 21.77 74.78 -11.05
C THR A 143 22.08 73.46 -10.33
N ALA A 144 23.26 72.91 -10.61
CA ALA A 144 23.81 71.74 -9.95
C ALA A 144 24.95 72.15 -9.01
N THR A 145 24.83 71.84 -7.72
CA THR A 145 25.85 72.11 -6.71
C THR A 145 26.36 70.79 -6.12
N TYR A 146 27.63 70.48 -6.36
CA TYR A 146 28.26 69.25 -5.89
C TYR A 146 28.80 69.38 -4.47
N LYS A 147 28.77 68.28 -3.70
CA LYS A 147 29.39 68.15 -2.38
C LYS A 147 30.29 66.92 -2.36
N ASN A 148 31.48 67.07 -1.75
CA ASN A 148 32.50 66.02 -1.62
C ASN A 148 33.01 65.48 -2.99
N ASN A 149 32.97 66.27 -4.07
CA ASN A 149 33.10 65.76 -5.44
C ASN A 149 34.52 65.80 -6.03
N SER A 150 35.56 65.48 -5.25
CA SER A 150 36.94 65.37 -5.75
C SER A 150 37.82 64.58 -4.78
N HIS A 151 38.34 63.42 -5.22
CA HIS A 151 39.23 62.55 -4.43
C HIS A 151 40.35 61.96 -5.28
N THR A 152 41.51 61.75 -4.66
CA THR A 152 42.70 61.14 -5.28
C THR A 152 43.11 59.84 -4.63
N ASN A 153 43.08 59.77 -3.28
CA ASN A 153 43.55 58.61 -2.54
C ASN A 153 42.56 57.43 -2.60
N ALA A 154 43.06 56.20 -2.41
CA ALA A 154 42.23 55.01 -2.38
C ALA A 154 41.19 55.05 -1.25
N GLY A 155 39.99 54.55 -1.51
CA GLY A 155 38.85 54.57 -0.60
C GLY A 155 37.50 54.58 -1.30
N ILE A 156 36.42 54.55 -0.50
CA ILE A 156 35.04 54.61 -0.98
C ILE A 156 34.44 55.94 -0.52
N TYR A 157 34.03 56.77 -1.47
CA TYR A 157 33.60 58.14 -1.23
C TYR A 157 32.13 58.32 -1.62
N LYS A 158 31.29 58.68 -0.65
CA LYS A 158 29.89 59.05 -0.92
C LYS A 158 29.82 60.52 -1.31
N MET A 159 29.24 60.78 -2.47
CA MET A 159 29.25 62.08 -3.14
C MET A 159 27.82 62.45 -3.50
N SER A 160 27.51 63.74 -3.53
CA SER A 160 26.16 64.19 -3.86
C SER A 160 26.12 65.47 -4.67
N VAL A 161 25.04 65.63 -5.43
CA VAL A 161 24.74 66.83 -6.20
C VAL A 161 23.34 67.29 -5.86
N ARG A 162 23.22 68.55 -5.45
CA ARG A 162 21.95 69.23 -5.17
C ARG A 162 21.53 69.99 -6.42
N LEU A 163 20.35 69.67 -6.93
CA LEU A 163 19.73 70.29 -8.09
C LEU A 163 18.65 71.25 -7.59
N ALA A 164 18.73 72.54 -7.92
CA ALA A 164 17.76 73.54 -7.48
C ALA A 164 17.53 74.62 -8.54
N GLY A 165 16.30 75.11 -8.64
CA GLY A 165 15.93 76.23 -9.50
C GLY A 165 14.73 76.97 -8.94
N LYS A 166 14.52 78.23 -9.35
CA LYS A 166 13.41 79.06 -8.85
C LYS A 166 12.07 78.36 -9.00
N ASN A 167 11.82 77.78 -10.17
CA ASN A 167 10.56 77.14 -10.56
C ASN A 167 10.53 75.61 -10.36
N HIS A 168 11.57 75.03 -9.77
CA HIS A 168 11.71 73.57 -9.62
C HIS A 168 11.79 73.12 -8.17
N ILE A 169 11.27 71.92 -7.89
CA ILE A 169 11.41 71.26 -6.60
C ILE A 169 12.86 70.82 -6.44
N THR A 170 13.56 71.41 -5.45
CA THR A 170 14.92 71.03 -5.08
C THR A 170 15.03 69.53 -4.85
N SER A 171 16.01 68.87 -5.46
CA SER A 171 16.25 67.45 -5.21
C SER A 171 17.75 67.15 -5.21
N THR A 172 18.13 66.05 -4.57
CA THR A 172 19.53 65.61 -4.47
C THR A 172 19.68 64.27 -5.20
N ARG A 173 20.84 64.04 -5.81
CA ARG A 173 21.31 62.70 -6.21
C ARG A 173 22.59 62.39 -5.42
N SER A 174 22.81 61.13 -5.06
CA SER A 174 24.04 60.71 -4.38
C SER A 174 24.47 59.34 -4.89
N ASN A 175 25.78 59.17 -5.07
CA ASN A 175 26.36 57.89 -5.46
C ASN A 175 27.79 57.76 -4.91
N THR A 176 28.46 56.65 -5.22
CA THR A 176 29.81 56.36 -4.73
C THR A 176 30.87 56.44 -5.83
N LEU A 177 32.01 57.04 -5.50
CA LEU A 177 33.28 56.85 -6.20
C LEU A 177 34.13 55.86 -5.39
N THR A 178 34.55 54.77 -6.01
CA THR A 178 35.54 53.84 -5.45
C THR A 178 36.88 54.12 -6.12
N ILE A 179 37.92 54.36 -5.34
CA ILE A 179 39.32 54.38 -5.81
C ILE A 179 40.01 53.18 -5.16
N LEU A 180 40.40 52.18 -5.96
CA LEU A 180 41.05 50.95 -5.50
C LEU A 180 42.56 51.18 -5.30
N PRO A 181 43.18 50.64 -4.24
CA PRO A 181 44.63 50.71 -4.06
C PRO A 181 45.38 49.83 -5.08
N ILE A 182 46.64 50.14 -5.34
CA ILE A 182 47.55 49.33 -6.16
C ILE A 182 48.10 48.16 -5.33
N ASP A 183 48.03 46.94 -5.86
CA ASP A 183 48.71 45.78 -5.25
C ASP A 183 50.24 45.86 -5.46
N ILE A 184 50.99 45.71 -4.37
CA ILE A 184 52.47 45.73 -4.34
C ILE A 184 53.08 44.42 -3.83
N SER A 185 52.29 43.40 -3.52
CA SER A 185 52.72 42.15 -2.87
C SER A 185 53.92 41.49 -3.55
N ASN A 186 53.94 41.51 -4.89
CA ASN A 186 54.95 40.85 -5.72
C ASN A 186 55.89 41.85 -6.44
N LYS A 187 55.87 43.14 -6.07
CA LYS A 187 56.70 44.16 -6.75
C LYS A 187 58.14 44.24 -6.24
N TYR A 188 58.37 43.87 -4.99
CA TYR A 188 59.64 44.08 -4.30
C TYR A 188 60.23 42.76 -3.83
N THR A 189 61.55 42.65 -3.87
CA THR A 189 62.28 41.46 -3.42
C THR A 189 63.52 41.91 -2.67
N LEU A 190 63.73 41.36 -1.48
CA LEU A 190 64.97 41.52 -0.71
C LEU A 190 65.79 40.25 -0.94
N THR A 191 66.99 40.37 -1.49
CA THR A 191 67.85 39.22 -1.81
C THR A 191 68.80 38.95 -0.64
N SER A 192 68.91 37.69 -0.24
CA SER A 192 69.93 37.25 0.74
C SER A 192 71.33 37.47 0.19
N GLN A 193 72.29 37.81 1.06
CA GLN A 193 73.69 38.01 0.67
C GLN A 193 74.64 37.28 1.61
N MET A 194 75.79 36.90 1.07
CA MET A 194 76.88 36.27 1.81
C MET A 194 78.09 37.21 1.85
N PHE A 195 78.77 37.24 2.99
CA PHE A 195 79.98 38.03 3.21
C PHE A 195 81.02 37.18 3.92
N VAL A 196 82.29 37.38 3.57
CA VAL A 196 83.41 36.86 4.37
C VAL A 196 83.57 37.72 5.63
N TYR A 197 83.88 37.08 6.75
CA TYR A 197 84.12 37.75 8.03
C TYR A 197 85.41 38.60 7.96
N ASP A 198 85.24 39.92 7.91
CA ASP A 198 86.29 40.94 7.96
C ASP A 198 86.19 41.82 9.22
N GLY A 199 85.33 41.43 10.18
CA GLY A 199 85.01 42.19 11.38
C GLY A 199 84.15 43.44 11.16
N GLN A 200 83.79 43.79 9.91
CA GLN A 200 82.97 44.97 9.60
C GLN A 200 81.47 44.63 9.57
N PRO A 201 80.59 45.54 10.01
CA PRO A 201 79.15 45.29 9.97
C PRO A 201 78.61 45.24 8.54
N LYS A 202 77.74 44.27 8.28
CA LYS A 202 77.08 44.01 6.99
C LYS A 202 75.60 44.36 7.07
N SER A 203 75.04 44.83 5.96
CA SER A 203 73.63 45.20 5.81
C SER A 203 73.17 44.91 4.39
N ILE A 204 71.89 44.56 4.22
CA ILE A 204 71.24 44.42 2.91
C ILE A 204 70.07 45.39 2.78
N PHE A 205 69.84 45.85 1.55
CA PHE A 205 68.85 46.87 1.22
C PHE A 205 68.07 46.48 -0.04
N LEU A 206 66.90 47.07 -0.21
CA LEU A 206 66.09 46.97 -1.42
C LEU A 206 66.73 47.83 -2.53
N ASN A 207 67.07 47.22 -3.67
CA ASN A 207 67.69 47.90 -4.81
C ASN A 207 66.70 48.71 -5.68
N GLN A 208 65.44 48.80 -5.28
CA GLN A 208 64.35 49.41 -6.05
C GLN A 208 63.80 50.64 -5.35
N ASN A 209 63.59 51.73 -6.09
CA ASN A 209 62.98 52.95 -5.56
C ASN A 209 61.50 52.72 -5.23
N LEU A 210 61.07 53.22 -4.07
CA LEU A 210 59.66 53.20 -3.67
C LEU A 210 58.89 54.38 -4.29
N PRO A 211 57.62 54.17 -4.68
CA PRO A 211 56.76 55.26 -5.14
C PRO A 211 56.39 56.19 -3.99
N SER A 212 56.02 57.43 -4.35
CA SER A 212 55.71 58.48 -3.37
C SER A 212 54.62 58.07 -2.39
N GLY A 213 54.84 58.40 -1.12
CA GLY A 213 53.97 58.04 0.01
C GLY A 213 54.26 56.67 0.64
N LEU A 214 55.25 55.91 0.17
CA LEU A 214 55.77 54.73 0.87
C LEU A 214 57.12 55.01 1.53
N SER A 215 57.40 54.31 2.62
CA SER A 215 58.67 54.30 3.35
C SER A 215 59.08 52.87 3.70
N ILE A 216 60.37 52.65 3.95
CA ILE A 216 60.92 51.33 4.30
C ILE A 216 61.82 51.45 5.53
N SER A 217 61.67 50.50 6.45
CA SER A 217 62.58 50.31 7.58
C SER A 217 63.15 48.89 7.52
N TYR A 218 64.34 48.70 8.12
CA TYR A 218 65.03 47.43 8.16
C TYR A 218 65.31 47.03 9.61
N LYS A 219 65.03 45.78 9.95
CA LYS A 219 65.38 45.17 11.24
C LYS A 219 66.31 43.99 10.98
N GLY A 220 67.41 43.88 11.73
CA GLY A 220 68.40 42.80 11.58
C GLY A 220 69.59 43.11 10.67
N ASN A 221 69.72 44.35 10.17
CA ASN A 221 70.93 44.85 9.51
C ASN A 221 72.06 45.13 10.54
N ASN A 222 73.22 45.59 10.06
CA ASN A 222 74.41 45.93 10.86
C ASN A 222 74.99 44.74 11.66
N GLN A 223 75.22 43.63 10.98
CA GLN A 223 75.64 42.36 11.56
C GLN A 223 77.13 42.10 11.28
N SER A 224 77.92 41.76 12.29
CA SER A 224 79.35 41.46 12.15
C SER A 224 79.74 40.04 12.57
N GLU A 225 78.91 39.36 13.36
CA GLU A 225 79.20 38.02 13.88
C GLU A 225 79.03 36.94 12.79
N ILE A 226 79.86 35.90 12.83
CA ILE A 226 79.75 34.72 11.96
C ILE A 226 78.40 34.02 12.23
N GLY A 227 77.61 33.77 11.19
CA GLY A 227 76.30 33.14 11.33
C GLY A 227 75.24 33.63 10.33
N PHE A 228 73.97 33.41 10.69
CA PHE A 228 72.79 33.67 9.86
C PHE A 228 71.88 34.68 10.53
N HIS A 229 71.80 35.86 9.95
CA HIS A 229 71.09 36.98 10.53
C HIS A 229 69.88 37.33 9.66
N LEU A 230 68.68 37.19 10.24
CA LEU A 230 67.44 37.48 9.55
C LEU A 230 67.22 38.98 9.43
N VAL A 231 67.18 39.49 8.20
CA VAL A 231 66.79 40.86 7.90
C VAL A 231 65.32 40.89 7.49
N THR A 232 64.54 41.74 8.14
CA THR A 232 63.16 42.06 7.73
C THR A 232 63.13 43.50 7.23
N ALA A 233 62.75 43.68 5.97
CA ALA A 233 62.36 44.96 5.42
C ALA A 233 60.85 45.13 5.59
N THR A 234 60.42 46.24 6.19
CA THR A 234 59.01 46.57 6.39
C THR A 234 58.67 47.83 5.61
N ILE A 235 57.87 47.69 4.55
CA ILE A 235 57.34 48.80 3.76
C ILE A 235 56.04 49.27 4.41
N THR A 236 55.95 50.57 4.70
CA THR A 236 54.81 51.24 5.33
C THR A 236 54.42 52.49 4.55
N GLY A 237 53.31 53.14 4.94
CA GLY A 237 52.93 54.46 4.41
C GLY A 237 51.51 54.51 3.88
N SER A 238 51.35 55.01 2.66
CA SER A 238 50.06 55.37 2.08
C SER A 238 49.13 54.17 1.85
N LYS A 239 47.89 54.33 2.30
CA LYS A 239 46.73 53.44 2.00
C LYS A 239 46.38 53.32 0.51
N ASN A 240 47.07 54.03 -0.38
CA ASN A 240 46.93 53.93 -1.83
C ASN A 240 47.54 52.64 -2.39
N TYR A 241 48.25 51.88 -1.54
CA TYR A 241 48.87 50.59 -1.86
C TYR A 241 48.36 49.50 -0.91
N THR A 242 48.39 48.26 -1.36
CA THR A 242 48.01 47.08 -0.56
C THR A 242 48.96 45.90 -0.87
N PRO A 243 49.31 45.05 0.11
CA PRO A 243 49.14 45.24 1.54
C PRO A 243 50.08 46.34 2.07
N ILE A 244 49.64 47.03 3.13
CA ILE A 244 50.47 47.91 3.94
C ILE A 244 50.12 47.64 5.41
N PRO A 245 51.09 47.29 6.29
CA PRO A 245 52.50 47.09 5.99
C PRO A 245 52.76 45.83 5.13
N LEU A 246 53.83 45.87 4.33
CA LEU A 246 54.38 44.71 3.61
C LEU A 246 55.73 44.33 4.22
N GLU A 247 55.87 43.09 4.71
CA GLU A 247 57.14 42.55 5.21
C GLU A 247 57.80 41.65 4.19
N ILE A 248 59.09 41.87 3.94
CA ILE A 248 59.94 41.08 3.05
C ILE A 248 61.16 40.62 3.85
N LYS A 249 61.57 39.36 3.72
CA LYS A 249 62.60 38.75 4.58
C LYS A 249 63.71 38.14 3.74
N ALA A 250 64.94 38.34 4.19
CA ALA A 250 66.16 37.81 3.60
C ALA A 250 67.20 37.55 4.70
N THR A 251 68.33 36.94 4.35
CA THR A 251 69.37 36.55 5.32
C THR A 251 70.72 37.13 4.94
N ILE A 252 71.39 37.74 5.92
CA ILE A 252 72.82 38.02 5.88
C ILE A 252 73.53 36.76 6.38
N THR A 253 74.41 36.21 5.55
CA THR A 253 75.31 35.11 5.92
C THR A 253 76.71 35.67 6.10
N ILE A 254 77.35 35.43 7.24
CA ILE A 254 78.76 35.80 7.48
C ILE A 254 79.55 34.53 7.79
N THR A 255 80.58 34.24 6.99
CA THR A 255 81.37 33.00 7.08
C THR A 255 82.85 33.28 7.30
N LYS A 256 83.55 32.36 7.98
CA LYS A 256 84.96 32.54 8.34
C LYS A 256 85.93 32.37 7.16
N GLU A 257 85.51 31.57 6.18
CA GLU A 257 86.21 31.37 4.92
C GLU A 257 85.34 31.89 3.78
N GLU A 258 85.99 32.22 2.66
CA GLU A 258 85.34 32.49 1.38
C GLU A 258 84.71 31.19 0.89
N ILE A 259 83.40 31.04 1.12
CA ILE A 259 82.65 29.93 0.53
C ILE A 259 82.49 30.25 -0.95
N SER A 260 83.44 29.75 -1.75
CA SER A 260 83.40 29.78 -3.21
C SER A 260 82.30 28.88 -3.81
N GLU A 261 81.60 28.10 -2.97
CA GLU A 261 80.36 27.42 -3.31
C GLU A 261 79.18 28.39 -3.25
N GLU A 262 78.65 28.77 -4.41
CA GLU A 262 77.38 29.47 -4.54
C GLU A 262 76.26 28.73 -3.77
N LEU A 263 75.44 29.44 -2.98
CA LEU A 263 74.36 28.80 -2.22
C LEU A 263 73.37 28.13 -3.18
N PRO A 264 73.02 26.84 -2.98
CA PRO A 264 72.12 26.14 -3.88
C PRO A 264 70.74 26.82 -3.87
N THR A 265 70.27 27.22 -5.06
CA THR A 265 68.97 27.87 -5.22
C THR A 265 67.81 26.90 -4.95
N ILE A 266 66.72 27.41 -4.36
CA ILE A 266 65.48 26.67 -4.14
C ILE A 266 64.42 26.92 -5.22
N GLU A 267 64.80 27.55 -6.33
CA GLU A 267 63.87 27.99 -7.37
C GLU A 267 63.19 26.78 -8.02
N ASN A 268 63.97 25.79 -8.44
CA ASN A 268 63.54 24.54 -9.08
C ASN A 268 62.81 23.54 -8.15
N ILE A 269 62.80 23.77 -6.83
CA ILE A 269 62.10 22.91 -5.87
C ILE A 269 60.59 23.16 -5.98
N THR A 270 59.81 22.17 -6.38
CA THR A 270 58.34 22.27 -6.43
C THR A 270 57.72 21.84 -5.11
N PHE A 271 56.72 22.56 -4.62
CA PHE A 271 55.95 22.20 -3.43
C PHE A 271 54.50 22.60 -3.68
N GLU A 272 53.76 21.67 -4.28
CA GLU A 272 52.46 21.94 -4.89
C GLU A 272 51.30 21.67 -3.95
N ASN A 273 50.16 22.32 -4.23
CA ASN A 273 48.91 22.03 -3.55
C ASN A 273 48.42 20.62 -3.89
N LEU A 274 47.80 19.93 -2.92
CA LEU A 274 47.18 18.62 -3.12
C LEU A 274 45.71 18.65 -2.72
N THR A 275 44.83 18.16 -3.58
CA THR A 275 43.43 17.90 -3.26
C THR A 275 43.15 16.41 -3.42
N THR A 276 42.60 15.78 -2.39
CA THR A 276 42.32 14.33 -2.38
C THR A 276 41.15 14.01 -1.46
N PRO A 277 40.32 12.99 -1.75
CA PRO A 277 39.34 12.50 -0.81
C PRO A 277 40.00 11.91 0.45
N TYR A 278 39.26 11.93 1.55
CA TYR A 278 39.58 11.26 2.81
C TYR A 278 39.84 9.76 2.62
N THR A 279 40.98 9.29 3.11
CA THR A 279 41.42 7.88 3.03
C THR A 279 41.42 7.16 4.38
N GLY A 280 41.24 7.88 5.49
CA GLY A 280 41.42 7.33 6.85
C GLY A 280 42.87 7.12 7.28
N SER A 281 43.84 7.60 6.50
CA SER A 281 45.28 7.61 6.81
C SER A 281 45.86 9.02 6.68
N ALA A 282 47.02 9.27 7.27
CA ALA A 282 47.68 10.58 7.17
C ALA A 282 48.14 10.83 5.73
N ILE A 283 47.87 12.03 5.21
CA ILE A 283 48.20 12.42 3.84
C ILE A 283 49.29 13.52 3.89
N PRO A 284 50.58 13.17 3.78
CA PRO A 284 51.64 14.16 3.69
C PRO A 284 51.73 14.75 2.27
N ILE A 285 52.09 16.02 2.17
CA ILE A 285 52.62 16.60 0.93
C ILE A 285 54.15 16.73 1.04
N LEU A 286 54.85 16.36 -0.02
CA LEU A 286 56.31 16.39 -0.07
C LEU A 286 56.77 17.41 -1.13
N ALA A 287 57.98 17.93 -0.94
CA ALA A 287 58.63 18.80 -1.90
C ALA A 287 59.46 17.94 -2.85
N ASN A 288 59.40 18.22 -4.15
CA ASN A 288 60.12 17.47 -5.18
C ASN A 288 61.27 18.30 -5.74
N ASN A 289 62.18 17.65 -6.47
CA ASN A 289 63.40 18.24 -7.03
C ASN A 289 64.32 18.87 -5.98
N ILE A 290 64.36 18.30 -4.77
CA ILE A 290 65.27 18.73 -3.70
C ILE A 290 66.72 18.32 -4.08
N PRO A 291 67.67 19.26 -4.19
CA PRO A 291 69.08 18.93 -4.44
C PRO A 291 69.68 18.11 -3.29
N ASN A 292 70.62 17.21 -3.60
CA ASN A 292 71.22 16.24 -2.65
C ASN A 292 71.83 16.86 -1.37
N ASN A 293 72.19 18.14 -1.41
CA ASN A 293 72.79 18.89 -0.32
C ASN A 293 71.79 19.72 0.51
N ILE A 294 70.48 19.67 0.17
CA ILE A 294 69.42 20.40 0.85
C ILE A 294 68.55 19.44 1.68
N THR A 295 68.44 19.73 2.97
CA THR A 295 67.51 19.06 3.90
C THR A 295 66.21 19.87 3.99
N VAL A 296 65.05 19.20 3.89
CA VAL A 296 63.74 19.84 4.11
C VAL A 296 63.19 19.53 5.51
N LYS A 297 62.57 20.51 6.15
CA LYS A 297 61.74 20.33 7.35
C LYS A 297 60.34 20.91 7.10
N TYR A 298 59.32 20.14 7.45
CA TYR A 298 57.92 20.55 7.31
C TYR A 298 57.38 21.07 8.65
N SER A 299 56.36 21.92 8.58
CA SER A 299 55.38 22.07 9.67
C SER A 299 54.61 20.75 9.88
N LYS A 300 53.57 20.76 10.73
CA LYS A 300 52.62 19.64 10.80
C LYS A 300 52.16 19.23 9.38
N ASN A 301 52.26 17.93 9.07
CA ASN A 301 52.11 17.36 7.71
C ASN A 301 51.54 15.92 7.77
N ASP A 302 50.81 15.60 8.83
CA ASP A 302 50.26 14.28 9.18
C ASP A 302 48.73 14.33 9.31
N TYR A 303 48.09 15.26 8.61
CA TYR A 303 46.65 15.48 8.65
C TYR A 303 45.88 14.28 8.07
N GLN A 304 44.78 13.93 8.73
CA GLN A 304 43.92 12.78 8.41
C GLN A 304 42.48 13.21 8.09
N GLU A 305 41.96 14.16 8.87
CA GLU A 305 40.57 14.61 8.82
C GLU A 305 40.28 15.53 7.62
N VAL A 306 39.00 15.71 7.29
CA VAL A 306 38.56 16.64 6.25
C VAL A 306 38.86 18.08 6.63
N GLY A 307 39.44 18.84 5.71
CA GLY A 307 39.80 20.24 5.93
C GLY A 307 40.70 20.81 4.83
N ASN A 308 41.11 22.07 5.02
CA ASN A 308 42.12 22.73 4.21
C ASN A 308 43.26 23.17 5.14
N TYR A 309 44.46 22.65 4.91
CA TYR A 309 45.61 22.81 5.79
C TYR A 309 46.77 23.47 5.04
N GLN A 310 47.21 24.63 5.52
CA GLN A 310 48.41 25.29 5.00
C GLN A 310 49.66 24.69 5.66
N ILE A 311 50.58 24.21 4.84
CA ILE A 311 51.80 23.50 5.26
C ILE A 311 53.00 24.29 4.75
N LYS A 312 54.04 24.40 5.58
CA LYS A 312 55.27 25.15 5.28
C LYS A 312 56.45 24.19 5.20
N ALA A 313 57.12 24.19 4.05
CA ALA A 313 58.43 23.55 3.86
C ALA A 313 59.55 24.57 4.07
N SER A 314 60.57 24.20 4.84
CA SER A 314 61.75 25.01 5.13
C SER A 314 63.01 24.25 4.71
N PHE A 315 63.84 24.88 3.87
CA PHE A 315 64.95 24.22 3.18
C PHE A 315 66.29 24.65 3.76
N TYR A 316 67.18 23.68 4.00
CA TYR A 316 68.45 23.88 4.71
C TYR A 316 69.64 23.32 3.94
N TYR A 317 70.64 24.15 3.63
CA TYR A 317 71.95 23.71 3.12
C TYR A 317 72.98 23.73 4.25
N LYS A 318 73.70 22.64 4.58
CA LYS A 318 74.68 22.63 5.69
C LYS A 318 74.14 23.25 7.02
N ASN A 319 72.86 23.00 7.35
CA ASN A 319 72.07 23.59 8.46
C ASN A 319 71.63 25.07 8.33
N ILE A 320 71.93 25.72 7.19
CA ILE A 320 71.59 27.10 6.85
C ILE A 320 70.18 27.17 6.26
N LEU A 321 69.25 27.94 6.84
CA LEU A 321 67.94 28.18 6.21
C LEU A 321 68.11 29.03 4.94
N ILE A 322 67.96 28.42 3.76
CA ILE A 322 68.11 29.07 2.45
C ILE A 322 66.77 29.54 1.85
N GLY A 323 65.63 29.10 2.41
CA GLY A 323 64.32 29.63 2.05
C GLY A 323 63.16 28.73 2.47
N THR A 324 61.93 29.13 2.13
CA THR A 324 60.70 28.42 2.52
C THR A 324 59.64 28.50 1.43
N LYS A 325 58.86 27.43 1.23
CA LYS A 325 57.68 27.42 0.35
C LYS A 325 56.44 26.96 1.15
N THR A 326 55.24 27.32 0.69
CA THR A 326 53.97 26.93 1.33
C THR A 326 53.00 26.34 0.31
N ALA A 327 52.29 25.31 0.72
CA ALA A 327 51.25 24.65 -0.08
C ALA A 327 50.04 24.31 0.79
N PHE A 328 48.91 24.09 0.13
CA PHE A 328 47.64 23.70 0.75
C PHE A 328 47.33 22.23 0.47
N LEU A 329 47.05 21.49 1.54
CA LEU A 329 46.44 20.16 1.50
C LEU A 329 44.94 20.30 1.75
N THR A 330 44.12 19.98 0.75
CA THR A 330 42.66 19.91 0.86
C THR A 330 42.21 18.45 0.91
N ILE A 331 41.74 18.01 2.07
CA ILE A 331 41.16 16.67 2.25
C ILE A 331 39.64 16.79 2.11
N GLU A 332 39.09 16.22 1.03
CA GLU A 332 37.66 16.27 0.73
C GLU A 332 36.87 15.10 1.36
N LYS A 333 35.55 15.27 1.54
CA LYS A 333 34.69 14.23 2.10
C LYS A 333 34.61 13.00 1.18
N ALA A 334 34.88 11.82 1.75
CA ALA A 334 34.76 10.55 1.03
C ALA A 334 33.29 10.09 0.86
N ARG A 335 33.04 9.24 -0.14
CA ARG A 335 31.75 8.53 -0.31
C ARG A 335 31.72 7.28 0.56
N ILE A 336 30.55 7.00 1.16
CA ILE A 336 30.35 5.82 2.01
C ILE A 336 30.08 4.58 1.14
N THR A 337 31.11 3.76 0.94
CA THR A 337 31.11 2.48 0.23
C THR A 337 31.08 1.29 1.22
N GLY A 338 31.30 0.05 0.76
CA GLY A 338 31.41 -1.15 1.62
C GLY A 338 30.08 -1.72 2.15
N VAL A 339 29.10 -0.88 2.47
CA VAL A 339 27.78 -1.31 2.97
C VAL A 339 26.73 -1.46 1.85
N THR A 340 25.70 -2.28 2.08
CA THR A 340 24.53 -2.48 1.21
C THR A 340 23.22 -2.52 2.03
N PHE A 341 22.12 -2.05 1.45
CA PHE A 341 20.79 -2.03 2.09
C PHE A 341 19.80 -2.69 1.13
N ASN A 342 19.68 -4.01 1.24
CA ASN A 342 19.01 -4.86 0.24
C ASN A 342 17.52 -5.06 0.58
N LYS A 343 16.71 -5.52 -0.38
CA LYS A 343 15.34 -5.95 -0.08
C LYS A 343 15.38 -7.24 0.74
N THR A 344 14.46 -7.40 1.67
CA THR A 344 14.24 -8.64 2.44
C THR A 344 12.78 -9.02 2.33
N SER A 345 12.51 -10.31 2.07
CA SER A 345 11.17 -10.86 2.12
C SER A 345 11.15 -12.09 3.04
N VAL A 346 10.12 -12.16 3.87
CA VAL A 346 9.90 -13.20 4.89
C VAL A 346 8.40 -13.54 4.94
N LEU A 347 8.06 -14.69 5.51
CA LEU A 347 6.67 -15.04 5.84
C LEU A 347 6.32 -14.50 7.23
N TYR A 348 5.06 -14.09 7.43
CA TYR A 348 4.53 -13.76 8.75
C TYR A 348 4.66 -14.96 9.69
N ASN A 349 5.21 -14.72 10.89
CA ASN A 349 5.44 -15.73 11.91
C ASN A 349 5.19 -15.22 13.35
N GLY A 350 4.57 -14.03 13.49
CA GLY A 350 4.34 -13.36 14.78
C GLY A 350 5.55 -12.62 15.38
N GLU A 351 6.77 -12.82 14.87
CA GLU A 351 7.98 -12.17 15.40
C GLU A 351 8.31 -10.85 14.69
N PRO A 352 8.95 -9.87 15.37
CA PRO A 352 9.37 -8.62 14.73
C PRO A 352 10.58 -8.80 13.80
N HIS A 353 10.37 -8.61 12.50
CA HIS A 353 11.43 -8.61 11.49
C HIS A 353 12.08 -7.24 11.35
N THR A 354 13.38 -7.21 11.06
CA THR A 354 14.13 -5.98 10.82
C THR A 354 14.86 -6.00 9.48
N LEU A 355 14.95 -4.83 8.84
CA LEU A 355 15.88 -4.61 7.75
C LEU A 355 17.09 -3.80 8.23
N LEU A 356 18.28 -4.37 8.03
CA LEU A 356 19.57 -3.84 8.45
C LEU A 356 20.53 -3.75 7.26
N LEU A 357 21.60 -2.95 7.42
CA LEU A 357 22.71 -2.94 6.48
C LEU A 357 23.49 -4.28 6.51
N LYS A 358 24.06 -4.67 5.37
CA LYS A 358 25.09 -5.70 5.27
C LYS A 358 26.43 -5.06 4.87
N GLY A 359 27.53 -5.60 5.39
CA GLY A 359 28.88 -5.03 5.26
C GLY A 359 29.28 -4.18 6.47
N GLU A 360 30.58 -3.95 6.63
CA GLU A 360 31.12 -3.16 7.74
C GLU A 360 30.96 -1.65 7.49
N LEU A 361 30.60 -0.90 8.54
CA LEU A 361 30.56 0.56 8.47
C LEU A 361 31.98 1.13 8.57
N PRO A 362 32.38 2.06 7.70
CA PRO A 362 33.66 2.75 7.83
C PRO A 362 33.79 3.45 9.18
N LYS A 363 35.01 3.48 9.74
CA LYS A 363 35.29 4.12 11.03
C LYS A 363 34.78 5.57 11.05
N GLY A 364 34.04 5.93 12.10
CA GLY A 364 33.43 7.27 12.24
C GLY A 364 32.09 7.45 11.51
N VAL A 365 31.56 6.43 10.81
CA VAL A 365 30.21 6.47 10.23
C VAL A 365 29.18 5.88 11.19
N THR A 366 28.10 6.63 11.42
CA THR A 366 26.90 6.20 12.14
C THR A 366 25.76 5.89 11.17
N ALA A 367 24.94 4.89 11.52
CA ALA A 367 23.75 4.49 10.76
C ALA A 367 22.48 4.71 11.58
N ILE A 368 21.59 5.56 11.09
CA ILE A 368 20.30 5.89 11.72
C ILE A 368 19.18 5.30 10.87
N TYR A 369 18.52 4.27 11.40
CA TYR A 369 17.42 3.59 10.71
C TYR A 369 16.07 4.25 10.99
N SER A 370 15.16 4.17 10.03
CA SER A 370 13.76 4.58 10.18
C SER A 370 12.84 3.64 9.41
N ASN A 371 11.68 3.33 10.00
CA ASN A 371 10.66 2.42 9.46
C ASN A 371 11.20 1.02 9.10
N ASN A 372 12.20 0.52 9.82
CA ASN A 372 12.93 -0.71 9.47
C ASN A 372 12.56 -1.95 10.30
N LYS A 373 11.59 -1.85 11.23
CA LYS A 373 11.14 -2.95 12.10
C LYS A 373 9.62 -3.09 12.03
N HIS A 374 9.11 -4.26 11.65
CA HIS A 374 7.69 -4.58 11.54
C HIS A 374 7.41 -6.05 11.88
N THR A 375 6.19 -6.35 12.34
CA THR A 375 5.75 -7.71 12.67
C THR A 375 4.64 -8.20 11.74
N ASN A 376 3.67 -7.33 11.42
CA ASN A 376 2.51 -7.67 10.60
C ASN A 376 2.87 -7.84 9.12
N ALA A 377 2.00 -8.51 8.36
CA ALA A 377 2.13 -8.62 6.92
C ALA A 377 1.97 -7.25 6.24
N GLY A 378 2.73 -7.03 5.17
CA GLY A 378 2.79 -5.77 4.44
C GLY A 378 4.12 -5.56 3.72
N THR A 379 4.20 -4.47 2.96
CA THR A 379 5.46 -4.02 2.34
C THR A 379 5.84 -2.66 2.90
N TYR A 380 6.96 -2.62 3.62
CA TYR A 380 7.42 -1.48 4.39
C TYR A 380 8.67 -0.88 3.75
N LYS A 381 8.58 0.38 3.31
CA LYS A 381 9.75 1.13 2.83
C LYS A 381 10.57 1.62 4.02
N ALA A 382 11.63 0.89 4.33
CA ALA A 382 12.61 1.26 5.35
C ALA A 382 13.64 2.24 4.75
N THR A 383 14.25 3.04 5.62
CA THR A 383 15.35 3.93 5.26
C THR A 383 16.48 3.85 6.28
N VAL A 384 17.71 4.12 5.81
CA VAL A 384 18.87 4.31 6.68
C VAL A 384 19.67 5.52 6.23
N LYS A 385 19.95 6.42 7.16
CA LYS A 385 20.79 7.60 6.98
C LYS A 385 22.18 7.30 7.52
N LEU A 386 23.19 7.49 6.69
CA LEU A 386 24.61 7.28 6.99
C LEU A 386 25.30 8.64 7.14
N THR A 387 25.93 8.88 8.28
CA THR A 387 26.53 10.17 8.66
C THR A 387 27.91 9.99 9.29
N GLY A 388 28.86 10.87 8.93
CA GLY A 388 30.18 10.95 9.56
C GLY A 388 30.90 12.21 9.10
N ASP A 389 31.77 12.78 9.93
CA ASP A 389 32.34 14.11 9.70
C ASP A 389 33.25 14.15 8.46
N ASN A 390 34.00 13.08 8.20
CA ASN A 390 34.85 12.95 7.02
C ASN A 390 34.13 12.42 5.77
N TYR A 391 32.81 12.18 5.84
CA TYR A 391 32.05 11.53 4.77
C TYR A 391 30.94 12.40 4.21
N ILE A 392 30.56 12.12 2.97
CA ILE A 392 29.35 12.65 2.34
C ILE A 392 28.15 11.86 2.89
N THR A 393 27.25 12.56 3.59
CA THR A 393 26.00 11.99 4.12
C THR A 393 25.21 11.30 3.01
N SER A 394 24.79 10.06 3.24
CA SER A 394 24.05 9.25 2.28
C SER A 394 22.80 8.67 2.92
N THR A 395 21.64 8.78 2.25
CA THR A 395 20.42 8.08 2.66
C THR A 395 20.14 6.97 1.67
N ARG A 396 19.80 5.78 2.17
CA ARG A 396 19.43 4.61 1.36
C ARG A 396 18.04 4.13 1.77
N SER A 397 17.27 3.60 0.83
CA SER A 397 15.92 3.08 1.07
C SER A 397 15.71 1.75 0.38
N ASN A 398 15.09 0.80 1.06
CA ASN A 398 14.68 -0.48 0.46
C ASN A 398 13.44 -1.05 1.18
N THR A 399 12.91 -2.15 0.68
CA THR A 399 11.66 -2.74 1.18
C THR A 399 11.88 -3.97 2.05
N LEU A 400 11.23 -3.99 3.21
CA LEU A 400 10.93 -5.20 3.99
C LEU A 400 9.52 -5.67 3.60
N THR A 401 9.40 -6.85 3.02
CA THR A 401 8.10 -7.46 2.69
C THR A 401 7.83 -8.65 3.61
N ILE A 402 6.83 -8.52 4.46
CA ILE A 402 6.33 -9.61 5.30
C ILE A 402 5.08 -10.14 4.59
N SER A 403 5.15 -11.36 4.06
CA SER A 403 4.05 -11.98 3.32
C SER A 403 3.04 -12.60 4.29
N PRO A 404 1.73 -12.46 4.07
CA PRO A 404 0.72 -13.11 4.91
C PRO A 404 0.74 -14.63 4.75
N ILE A 405 0.22 -15.35 5.75
CA ILE A 405 0.03 -16.81 5.68
C ILE A 405 -1.21 -17.13 4.81
N ASP A 406 -1.07 -18.09 3.90
CA ASP A 406 -2.17 -18.54 3.02
C ASP A 406 -3.18 -19.43 3.78
N LEU A 407 -4.41 -18.93 3.96
CA LEU A 407 -5.51 -19.63 4.60
C LEU A 407 -6.02 -20.83 3.79
N THR A 408 -5.84 -20.83 2.47
CA THR A 408 -6.27 -21.95 1.61
C THR A 408 -5.45 -23.22 1.86
N GLN A 409 -4.23 -23.07 2.37
CA GLN A 409 -3.30 -24.16 2.69
C GLN A 409 -3.51 -24.75 4.10
N ILE A 410 -4.15 -24.01 5.03
CA ILE A 410 -4.22 -24.38 6.46
C ILE A 410 -5.64 -24.59 7.00
N ILE A 411 -6.67 -24.03 6.35
CA ILE A 411 -8.06 -24.14 6.80
C ILE A 411 -8.79 -25.22 6.02
N GLU A 412 -9.17 -26.28 6.73
CA GLU A 412 -9.96 -27.38 6.19
C GLU A 412 -11.39 -27.33 6.76
N PHE A 413 -12.40 -27.38 5.89
CA PHE A 413 -13.82 -27.40 6.29
C PHE A 413 -14.53 -28.54 5.57
N LYS A 414 -14.76 -29.64 6.29
CA LYS A 414 -15.25 -30.91 5.74
C LYS A 414 -16.77 -31.00 5.74
N SER A 415 -17.31 -31.56 4.65
CA SER A 415 -18.68 -32.06 4.61
C SER A 415 -18.86 -33.23 5.59
N GLN A 416 -20.06 -33.38 6.15
CA GLN A 416 -20.41 -34.51 7.03
C GLN A 416 -21.83 -34.99 6.73
N THR A 417 -22.08 -36.28 6.94
CA THR A 417 -23.39 -36.92 6.74
C THR A 417 -23.90 -37.49 8.05
N PHE A 418 -25.18 -37.28 8.34
CA PHE A 418 -25.87 -37.80 9.52
C PHE A 418 -27.14 -38.54 9.09
N LYS A 419 -27.56 -39.55 9.86
CA LYS A 419 -28.91 -40.12 9.75
C LYS A 419 -29.91 -39.18 10.42
N TYR A 420 -31.11 -39.08 9.89
CA TYR A 420 -32.19 -38.29 10.51
C TYR A 420 -32.63 -38.92 11.83
N ASP A 421 -32.44 -38.17 12.92
CA ASP A 421 -32.79 -38.53 14.30
C ASP A 421 -33.50 -37.36 15.04
N GLY A 422 -33.91 -36.33 14.30
CA GLY A 422 -34.50 -35.10 14.83
C GLY A 422 -33.52 -34.12 15.49
N ILE A 423 -32.24 -34.50 15.68
CA ILE A 423 -31.25 -33.66 16.38
C ILE A 423 -30.65 -32.61 15.43
N ILE A 424 -30.52 -31.37 15.91
CA ILE A 424 -29.85 -30.29 15.17
C ILE A 424 -28.36 -30.58 15.05
N ARG A 425 -27.87 -30.67 13.81
CA ARG A 425 -26.47 -30.95 13.45
C ARG A 425 -25.75 -29.67 13.03
N PHE A 426 -24.46 -29.58 13.36
CA PHE A 426 -23.60 -28.43 13.05
C PHE A 426 -22.29 -28.89 12.42
N LEU A 427 -21.82 -28.18 11.40
CA LEU A 427 -20.42 -28.27 10.96
C LEU A 427 -19.57 -27.26 11.75
N LYS A 428 -18.28 -27.59 11.95
CA LYS A 428 -17.28 -26.68 12.53
C LYS A 428 -15.94 -26.86 11.84
N ILE A 429 -15.18 -25.78 11.70
CA ILE A 429 -13.75 -25.85 11.43
C ILE A 429 -13.09 -26.51 12.65
N THR A 430 -12.37 -27.60 12.43
CA THR A 430 -11.67 -28.36 13.49
C THR A 430 -10.21 -27.95 13.65
N SER A 431 -9.59 -27.36 12.62
CA SER A 431 -8.25 -26.78 12.73
C SER A 431 -8.24 -25.64 13.75
N PRO A 432 -7.23 -25.56 14.64
CA PRO A 432 -7.13 -24.46 15.58
C PRO A 432 -6.89 -23.14 14.83
N LEU A 433 -7.78 -22.17 15.02
CA LEU A 433 -7.62 -20.84 14.47
C LEU A 433 -6.66 -20.01 15.34
N PRO A 434 -5.71 -19.26 14.76
CA PRO A 434 -4.96 -18.22 15.47
C PRO A 434 -5.89 -17.26 16.20
N LYS A 435 -5.47 -16.80 17.40
CA LYS A 435 -6.28 -15.96 18.31
C LYS A 435 -6.81 -14.66 17.68
N GLU A 436 -6.12 -14.15 16.66
CA GLU A 436 -6.49 -12.95 15.92
C GLU A 436 -7.55 -13.18 14.83
N LEU A 437 -7.90 -14.43 14.52
CA LEU A 437 -8.94 -14.81 13.57
C LEU A 437 -10.25 -15.20 14.27
N LYS A 438 -11.36 -14.92 13.61
CA LYS A 438 -12.74 -15.22 14.03
C LYS A 438 -13.45 -15.94 12.90
N VAL A 439 -14.31 -16.91 13.24
CA VAL A 439 -15.18 -17.61 12.29
C VAL A 439 -16.64 -17.30 12.57
N SER A 440 -17.41 -17.03 11.52
CA SER A 440 -18.87 -17.04 11.54
C SER A 440 -19.40 -18.06 10.52
N TYR A 441 -20.55 -18.66 10.81
CA TYR A 441 -21.19 -19.64 9.94
C TYR A 441 -22.53 -19.13 9.43
N LYS A 442 -22.82 -19.41 8.15
CA LYS A 442 -24.12 -19.18 7.52
C LYS A 442 -24.74 -20.53 7.17
N ASN A 443 -26.05 -20.65 7.38
CA ASN A 443 -26.85 -21.87 7.09
C ASN A 443 -26.40 -23.13 7.87
N ASN A 444 -25.84 -22.95 9.07
CA ASN A 444 -25.41 -24.02 9.97
C ASN A 444 -26.49 -24.30 11.04
N GLY A 445 -26.52 -25.51 11.61
CA GLY A 445 -27.56 -25.90 12.58
C GLY A 445 -28.82 -26.44 11.90
N GLN A 446 -28.68 -27.56 11.19
CA GLN A 446 -29.75 -28.16 10.38
C GLN A 446 -30.29 -29.43 11.03
N ASN A 447 -31.59 -29.69 10.90
CA ASN A 447 -32.23 -30.93 11.35
C ASN A 447 -33.15 -31.58 10.30
N THR A 448 -33.30 -30.99 9.11
CA THR A 448 -34.16 -31.51 8.03
C THR A 448 -33.38 -32.37 7.05
N ILE A 449 -34.02 -33.42 6.53
CA ILE A 449 -33.46 -34.30 5.49
C ILE A 449 -33.10 -33.48 4.24
N GLY A 450 -31.92 -33.74 3.67
CA GLY A 450 -31.40 -33.02 2.50
C GLY A 450 -29.91 -32.68 2.61
N ASN A 451 -29.40 -32.00 1.57
CA ASN A 451 -28.02 -31.54 1.47
C ASN A 451 -27.94 -30.03 1.70
N HIS A 452 -27.46 -29.61 2.86
CA HIS A 452 -27.39 -28.22 3.27
C HIS A 452 -25.99 -27.65 3.06
N LYS A 453 -25.84 -26.68 2.15
CA LYS A 453 -24.58 -25.96 1.99
C LYS A 453 -24.37 -25.01 3.16
N VAL A 454 -23.36 -25.28 3.99
CA VAL A 454 -22.89 -24.42 5.08
C VAL A 454 -21.72 -23.60 4.58
N GLU A 455 -21.68 -22.31 4.89
CA GLU A 455 -20.57 -21.41 4.56
C GLU A 455 -19.91 -20.90 5.84
N ALA A 456 -18.59 -21.06 5.95
CA ALA A 456 -17.77 -20.48 7.01
C ALA A 456 -17.03 -19.24 6.46
N THR A 457 -17.16 -18.11 7.16
CA THR A 457 -16.42 -16.87 6.87
C THR A 457 -15.40 -16.64 7.97
N ILE A 458 -14.12 -16.55 7.60
CA ILE A 458 -13.01 -16.24 8.50
C ILE A 458 -12.63 -14.77 8.32
N THR A 459 -12.55 -14.01 9.41
CA THR A 459 -12.17 -12.59 9.46
C THR A 459 -11.16 -12.33 10.57
N GLY A 460 -10.40 -11.23 10.52
CA GLY A 460 -9.74 -10.70 11.72
C GLY A 460 -8.44 -9.93 11.51
N SER A 461 -7.53 -10.42 10.65
CA SER A 461 -6.16 -9.89 10.54
C SER A 461 -5.61 -10.01 9.12
N ASP A 462 -5.03 -8.93 8.60
CA ASP A 462 -4.36 -8.89 7.28
C ASP A 462 -3.04 -9.69 7.26
N ASN A 463 -2.62 -10.24 8.41
CA ASN A 463 -1.51 -11.19 8.53
C ASN A 463 -1.75 -12.54 7.81
N TYR A 464 -2.98 -12.76 7.32
CA TYR A 464 -3.40 -13.95 6.60
C TYR A 464 -4.12 -13.54 5.31
N ALA A 465 -4.00 -14.36 4.26
CA ALA A 465 -4.63 -14.11 2.98
C ALA A 465 -5.27 -15.41 2.43
N PRO A 466 -6.38 -15.33 1.66
CA PRO A 466 -7.20 -14.15 1.45
C PRO A 466 -7.94 -13.72 2.73
N MET A 467 -8.28 -12.44 2.84
CA MET A 467 -9.02 -11.89 3.99
C MET A 467 -10.10 -10.93 3.48
N PRO A 468 -11.40 -11.14 3.79
CA PRO A 468 -11.97 -12.30 4.49
C PRO A 468 -11.90 -13.59 3.65
N TYR A 469 -11.66 -14.73 4.29
CA TYR A 469 -11.70 -16.03 3.61
C TYR A 469 -13.10 -16.66 3.75
N ARG A 470 -13.59 -17.27 2.67
CA ARG A 470 -14.88 -17.96 2.61
C ARG A 470 -14.68 -19.37 2.10
N VAL A 471 -15.17 -20.36 2.85
CA VAL A 471 -15.11 -21.78 2.49
C VAL A 471 -16.47 -22.41 2.77
N SER A 472 -16.89 -23.40 1.98
CA SER A 472 -18.19 -24.06 2.13
C SER A 472 -18.09 -25.57 2.12
N ALA A 473 -18.92 -26.21 2.95
CA ALA A 473 -19.04 -27.64 3.10
C ALA A 473 -20.52 -28.05 3.09
N THR A 474 -20.80 -29.34 2.87
CA THR A 474 -22.17 -29.86 2.85
C THR A 474 -22.47 -30.61 4.14
N LEU A 475 -23.56 -30.22 4.80
CA LEU A 475 -24.17 -30.97 5.89
C LEU A 475 -25.31 -31.79 5.29
N SER A 476 -25.11 -33.10 5.17
CA SER A 476 -26.11 -34.03 4.62
C SER A 476 -26.87 -34.71 5.75
N ILE A 477 -28.20 -34.69 5.70
CA ILE A 477 -29.07 -35.47 6.58
C ILE A 477 -29.88 -36.42 5.70
N THR A 478 -29.76 -37.72 5.96
CA THR A 478 -30.39 -38.78 5.15
C THR A 478 -31.41 -39.56 5.97
N GLU A 479 -32.50 -40.00 5.36
CA GLU A 479 -33.39 -40.99 5.97
C GLU A 479 -32.63 -42.30 6.23
N GLY A 480 -32.90 -42.93 7.37
CA GLY A 480 -32.51 -44.31 7.59
C GLY A 480 -33.46 -45.22 6.83
N GLN A 481 -32.93 -46.10 5.97
CA GLN A 481 -33.73 -47.18 5.41
C GLN A 481 -34.14 -48.14 6.54
N GLU A 482 -35.42 -48.53 6.61
CA GLU A 482 -35.87 -49.64 7.49
C GLU A 482 -35.18 -50.93 7.01
N GLU A 483 -34.55 -51.65 7.93
CA GLU A 483 -34.03 -52.99 7.65
C GLU A 483 -35.20 -53.97 7.53
N LEU A 484 -35.30 -54.67 6.40
CA LEU A 484 -36.29 -55.72 6.20
C LEU A 484 -35.92 -56.95 7.06
N PRO A 485 -36.88 -57.58 7.77
CA PRO A 485 -36.57 -58.73 8.62
C PRO A 485 -36.15 -59.95 7.76
N PRO A 486 -35.05 -60.64 8.10
CA PRO A 486 -34.55 -61.77 7.32
C PRO A 486 -35.43 -63.03 7.49
N LEU A 487 -35.52 -63.84 6.43
CA LEU A 487 -36.30 -65.10 6.40
C LEU A 487 -35.47 -66.35 6.72
N ASP A 488 -34.21 -66.19 7.12
CA ASP A 488 -33.23 -67.28 7.26
C ASP A 488 -33.71 -68.34 8.26
N ASN A 489 -34.29 -67.89 9.38
CA ASN A 489 -34.76 -68.75 10.47
C ASN A 489 -36.18 -69.33 10.25
N VAL A 490 -36.88 -68.97 9.16
CA VAL A 490 -38.24 -69.46 8.87
C VAL A 490 -38.19 -70.93 8.44
N ILE A 491 -38.92 -71.78 9.15
CA ILE A 491 -38.96 -73.23 8.94
C ILE A 491 -40.18 -73.57 8.08
N PHE A 492 -39.97 -74.21 6.92
CA PHE A 492 -41.04 -74.68 6.04
C PHE A 492 -40.58 -75.96 5.34
N GLU A 493 -40.52 -77.04 6.13
CA GLU A 493 -40.01 -78.35 5.72
C GLU A 493 -41.07 -79.20 5.02
N HIS A 494 -40.66 -80.32 4.40
CA HIS A 494 -41.58 -81.28 3.81
C HIS A 494 -42.38 -82.05 4.89
N LYS A 495 -43.63 -82.42 4.59
CA LYS A 495 -44.52 -83.19 5.49
C LYS A 495 -45.08 -84.40 4.75
N THR A 496 -45.12 -85.55 5.42
CA THR A 496 -45.74 -86.78 4.91
C THR A 496 -46.82 -87.22 5.90
N GLU A 497 -48.01 -87.48 5.39
CA GLU A 497 -49.16 -87.97 6.16
C GLU A 497 -49.82 -89.14 5.43
N THR A 498 -50.58 -89.97 6.14
CA THR A 498 -51.44 -90.99 5.50
C THR A 498 -52.86 -90.43 5.34
N TYR A 499 -53.52 -90.77 4.23
CA TYR A 499 -54.91 -90.38 3.95
C TYR A 499 -55.88 -90.73 5.10
N THR A 500 -56.53 -89.72 5.69
CA THR A 500 -57.60 -89.90 6.69
C THR A 500 -59.01 -89.66 6.13
N GLY A 501 -59.12 -88.84 5.08
CA GLY A 501 -60.38 -88.28 4.58
C GLY A 501 -60.59 -86.81 4.95
N ASP A 502 -59.77 -86.26 5.86
CA ASP A 502 -59.80 -84.86 6.26
C ASP A 502 -58.89 -83.98 5.39
N ILE A 503 -58.99 -82.66 5.56
CA ILE A 503 -58.06 -81.69 4.96
C ILE A 503 -56.71 -81.77 5.68
N ILE A 504 -55.64 -81.96 4.91
CA ILE A 504 -54.26 -81.94 5.36
C ILE A 504 -53.56 -80.70 4.78
N SER A 505 -52.86 -79.98 5.66
CA SER A 505 -52.10 -78.76 5.36
C SER A 505 -50.68 -78.81 5.94
N ILE A 506 -49.83 -77.87 5.51
CA ILE A 506 -48.46 -77.70 5.99
C ILE A 506 -48.17 -76.23 6.31
N GLU A 507 -47.63 -75.93 7.49
CA GLU A 507 -47.47 -74.56 7.98
C GLU A 507 -46.01 -74.13 8.10
N ALA A 508 -45.71 -72.91 7.66
CA ALA A 508 -44.43 -72.26 7.92
C ALA A 508 -44.40 -71.75 9.37
N THR A 509 -43.33 -72.08 10.09
CA THR A 509 -43.16 -71.77 11.52
C THR A 509 -41.91 -70.92 11.77
N ASN A 510 -41.75 -70.41 13.00
CA ASN A 510 -40.66 -69.50 13.39
C ASN A 510 -40.60 -68.20 12.55
N LEU A 511 -41.77 -67.60 12.30
CA LEU A 511 -41.90 -66.33 11.59
C LEU A 511 -41.31 -65.17 12.43
N PRO A 512 -40.49 -64.27 11.83
CA PRO A 512 -40.07 -63.04 12.49
C PRO A 512 -41.26 -62.16 12.86
N ASN A 513 -41.11 -61.33 13.88
CA ASN A 513 -42.20 -60.48 14.37
C ASN A 513 -42.74 -59.56 13.24
N LEU A 514 -44.07 -59.45 13.15
CA LEU A 514 -44.82 -58.74 12.11
C LEU A 514 -44.66 -59.28 10.67
N VAL A 515 -44.02 -60.44 10.46
CA VAL A 515 -44.04 -61.15 9.17
C VAL A 515 -45.30 -62.01 9.09
N THR A 516 -46.05 -61.85 8.00
CA THR A 516 -47.24 -62.65 7.69
C THR A 516 -46.94 -63.62 6.54
N VAL A 517 -47.62 -64.76 6.51
CA VAL A 517 -47.47 -65.77 5.45
C VAL A 517 -48.78 -65.95 4.68
N LYS A 518 -48.70 -66.10 3.36
CA LYS A 518 -49.80 -66.47 2.46
C LYS A 518 -49.38 -67.68 1.63
N TYR A 519 -50.26 -68.66 1.47
CA TYR A 519 -50.00 -69.86 0.68
C TYR A 519 -50.73 -69.79 -0.67
N ASN A 520 -50.23 -70.49 -1.69
CA ASN A 520 -50.89 -70.63 -2.98
C ASN A 520 -52.15 -71.52 -2.89
N GLN A 521 -51.96 -72.77 -2.43
CA GLN A 521 -52.98 -73.76 -2.14
C GLN A 521 -52.37 -74.73 -1.13
N ASN A 522 -53.00 -74.87 0.03
CA ASN A 522 -52.44 -75.57 1.20
C ASN A 522 -53.44 -76.52 1.87
N GLU A 523 -54.52 -76.85 1.16
CA GLU A 523 -55.59 -77.71 1.68
C GLU A 523 -55.79 -78.86 0.67
N TYR A 524 -55.40 -80.07 1.08
CA TYR A 524 -55.43 -81.26 0.23
C TYR A 524 -56.03 -82.43 1.01
N ILE A 525 -56.92 -83.17 0.36
CA ILE A 525 -57.60 -84.34 0.95
C ILE A 525 -57.07 -85.63 0.32
N ASN A 526 -57.01 -85.69 -1.01
CA ASN A 526 -56.64 -86.90 -1.75
C ASN A 526 -55.14 -87.23 -1.68
N THR A 527 -54.81 -88.48 -1.95
CA THR A 527 -53.42 -88.96 -2.02
C THR A 527 -52.65 -88.34 -3.19
N GLY A 528 -51.38 -88.04 -2.98
CA GLY A 528 -50.56 -87.35 -3.96
C GLY A 528 -49.31 -86.70 -3.36
N ILE A 529 -48.55 -86.04 -4.22
CA ILE A 529 -47.37 -85.24 -3.86
C ILE A 529 -47.67 -83.81 -4.30
N TYR A 530 -47.85 -82.90 -3.34
CA TYR A 530 -48.28 -81.53 -3.57
C TYR A 530 -47.15 -80.55 -3.25
N GLN A 531 -46.90 -79.60 -4.15
CA GLN A 531 -45.94 -78.52 -3.91
C GLN A 531 -46.67 -77.28 -3.38
N VAL A 532 -46.39 -76.92 -2.13
CA VAL A 532 -46.96 -75.74 -1.47
C VAL A 532 -45.93 -74.62 -1.47
N ILE A 533 -46.35 -73.41 -1.84
CA ILE A 533 -45.51 -72.21 -1.86
C ILE A 533 -46.02 -71.25 -0.80
N ALA A 534 -45.16 -70.92 0.16
CA ALA A 534 -45.37 -69.92 1.20
C ALA A 534 -44.71 -68.59 0.79
N SER A 535 -45.49 -67.51 0.76
CA SER A 535 -45.05 -66.14 0.45
C SER A 535 -45.09 -65.28 1.72
N PHE A 536 -43.97 -64.64 2.05
CA PHE A 536 -43.78 -63.93 3.32
C PHE A 536 -43.82 -62.41 3.12
N TYR A 537 -44.59 -61.70 3.93
CA TYR A 537 -44.81 -60.25 3.81
C TYR A 537 -44.57 -59.51 5.12
N PHE A 538 -43.92 -58.34 5.05
CA PHE A 538 -43.81 -57.37 6.14
C PHE A 538 -44.41 -56.04 5.68
N LYS A 539 -45.46 -55.55 6.36
CA LYS A 539 -46.20 -54.33 5.96
C LYS A 539 -46.52 -54.28 4.46
N ASP A 540 -47.11 -55.35 3.93
CA ASP A 540 -47.44 -55.59 2.51
C ASP A 540 -46.26 -55.68 1.51
N ILE A 541 -45.00 -55.54 1.96
CA ILE A 541 -43.80 -55.79 1.15
C ILE A 541 -43.50 -57.30 1.14
N LEU A 542 -43.42 -57.90 -0.06
CA LEU A 542 -43.00 -59.29 -0.23
C LEU A 542 -41.50 -59.45 0.10
N LEU A 543 -41.19 -60.21 1.14
CA LEU A 543 -39.81 -60.51 1.58
C LEU A 543 -39.19 -61.67 0.78
N GLY A 544 -40.01 -62.60 0.30
CA GLY A 544 -39.56 -63.79 -0.42
C GLY A 544 -40.56 -64.94 -0.37
N THR A 545 -40.17 -66.08 -0.93
CA THR A 545 -40.98 -67.31 -0.95
C THR A 545 -40.16 -68.54 -0.54
N LYS A 546 -40.79 -69.54 0.09
CA LYS A 546 -40.24 -70.89 0.30
C LYS A 546 -41.23 -71.92 -0.24
N SER A 547 -40.74 -73.07 -0.69
CA SER A 547 -41.58 -74.17 -1.18
C SER A 547 -41.30 -75.46 -0.42
N ALA A 548 -42.36 -76.14 0.00
CA ALA A 548 -42.30 -77.44 0.65
C ALA A 548 -43.14 -78.46 -0.11
N THR A 549 -42.96 -79.74 0.22
CA THR A 549 -43.77 -80.84 -0.35
C THR A 549 -44.64 -81.44 0.73
N LEU A 550 -45.95 -81.51 0.48
CA LEU A 550 -46.89 -82.30 1.26
C LEU A 550 -47.16 -83.60 0.50
N THR A 551 -46.77 -84.73 1.09
CA THR A 551 -47.03 -86.07 0.56
C THR A 551 -48.19 -86.68 1.36
N ILE A 552 -49.28 -87.04 0.68
CA ILE A 552 -50.40 -87.77 1.27
C ILE A 552 -50.36 -89.21 0.73
N GLU A 553 -49.95 -90.15 1.58
CA GLU A 553 -49.79 -91.57 1.25
C GLU A 553 -51.13 -92.33 1.31
N LYS A 554 -51.22 -93.43 0.55
CA LYS A 554 -52.43 -94.25 0.48
C LYS A 554 -52.69 -95.00 1.78
N ALA A 555 -53.92 -94.89 2.28
CA ALA A 555 -54.36 -95.61 3.47
C ALA A 555 -54.55 -97.11 3.23
N ARG A 556 -54.41 -97.92 4.27
CA ARG A 556 -54.79 -99.35 4.21
C ARG A 556 -56.31 -99.51 4.38
N ILE A 557 -56.91 -100.40 3.60
CA ILE A 557 -58.35 -100.70 3.70
C ILE A 557 -58.60 -101.57 4.94
N THR A 558 -59.04 -100.93 6.02
CA THR A 558 -59.44 -101.54 7.31
C THR A 558 -60.97 -101.56 7.44
N GLY A 559 -61.53 -101.92 8.61
CA GLY A 559 -62.98 -101.92 8.89
C GLY A 559 -63.78 -103.09 8.31
N VAL A 560 -63.40 -103.59 7.13
CA VAL A 560 -64.07 -104.72 6.45
C VAL A 560 -63.42 -106.07 6.72
N LYS A 561 -64.17 -107.17 6.50
CA LYS A 561 -63.73 -108.57 6.66
C LYS A 561 -64.36 -109.48 5.59
N PHE A 562 -63.66 -110.53 5.16
CA PHE A 562 -64.18 -111.54 4.22
C PHE A 562 -64.10 -112.90 4.91
N SER A 563 -65.15 -113.26 5.65
CA SER A 563 -65.20 -114.46 6.50
C SER A 563 -65.55 -115.72 5.71
N LYS A 564 -65.30 -116.91 6.28
CA LYS A 564 -65.81 -118.17 5.75
C LYS A 564 -67.34 -118.21 5.95
N LYS A 565 -68.10 -118.68 4.97
CA LYS A 565 -69.55 -118.93 5.11
C LYS A 565 -69.87 -120.39 4.84
N GLU A 566 -70.67 -121.00 5.71
CA GLU A 566 -71.08 -122.40 5.61
C GLU A 566 -72.61 -122.50 5.72
N VAL A 567 -73.22 -123.25 4.80
CA VAL A 567 -74.67 -123.35 4.63
C VAL A 567 -75.05 -124.76 4.15
N THR A 568 -76.28 -125.21 4.42
CA THR A 568 -76.81 -126.48 3.89
C THR A 568 -77.52 -126.30 2.55
N TYR A 569 -77.40 -127.29 1.66
CA TYR A 569 -78.02 -127.29 0.35
C TYR A 569 -79.56 -127.26 0.46
N ASN A 570 -80.16 -126.19 -0.07
CA ASN A 570 -81.60 -125.92 -0.03
C ASN A 570 -82.18 -125.61 -1.43
N GLY A 571 -81.43 -125.93 -2.50
CA GLY A 571 -81.83 -125.68 -3.89
C GLY A 571 -81.75 -124.21 -4.36
N LYS A 572 -81.32 -123.27 -3.51
CA LYS A 572 -81.08 -121.86 -3.87
C LYS A 572 -79.59 -121.57 -4.06
N GLU A 573 -79.29 -120.48 -4.75
CA GLU A 573 -77.95 -119.90 -4.77
C GLU A 573 -77.62 -119.29 -3.41
N HIS A 574 -76.36 -119.46 -3.01
CA HIS A 574 -75.76 -118.83 -1.84
C HIS A 574 -74.56 -118.03 -2.27
N GLU A 575 -74.39 -116.87 -1.66
CA GLU A 575 -73.25 -115.99 -1.92
C GLU A 575 -72.41 -115.72 -0.68
N LEU A 576 -71.10 -115.52 -0.86
CA LEU A 576 -70.21 -114.97 0.14
C LEU A 576 -69.92 -113.49 -0.16
N LEU A 577 -70.33 -112.62 0.76
CA LEU A 577 -70.13 -111.17 0.67
C LEU A 577 -69.10 -110.68 1.69
N LEU A 578 -68.70 -109.43 1.55
CA LEU A 578 -67.83 -108.73 2.49
C LEU A 578 -68.67 -108.25 3.68
N GLU A 579 -68.11 -108.38 4.88
CA GLU A 579 -68.67 -107.90 6.14
C GLU A 579 -68.05 -106.54 6.49
N GLY A 580 -68.85 -105.63 7.07
CA GLY A 580 -68.42 -104.28 7.45
C GLY A 580 -68.66 -103.23 6.36
N GLU A 581 -68.57 -101.96 6.74
CA GLU A 581 -68.75 -100.83 5.82
C GLU A 581 -67.48 -100.55 5.02
N LEU A 582 -67.63 -100.35 3.71
CA LEU A 582 -66.53 -99.95 2.83
C LEU A 582 -66.13 -98.50 3.10
N PRO A 583 -64.83 -98.17 3.24
CA PRO A 583 -64.39 -96.79 3.31
C PRO A 583 -64.81 -96.01 2.06
N LEU A 584 -65.10 -94.71 2.21
CA LEU A 584 -65.62 -93.87 1.13
C LEU A 584 -64.63 -93.87 -0.06
N GLY A 585 -65.16 -94.14 -1.26
CA GLY A 585 -64.36 -94.26 -2.49
C GLY A 585 -63.68 -95.62 -2.70
N VAL A 586 -63.87 -96.61 -1.82
CA VAL A 586 -63.45 -97.99 -2.04
C VAL A 586 -64.58 -98.80 -2.69
N THR A 587 -64.27 -99.45 -3.81
CA THR A 587 -65.13 -100.42 -4.50
C THR A 587 -64.74 -101.85 -4.15
N ALA A 588 -65.72 -102.75 -4.07
CA ALA A 588 -65.51 -104.18 -3.84
C ALA A 588 -65.93 -104.97 -5.09
N THR A 589 -64.97 -105.67 -5.72
CA THR A 589 -65.21 -106.54 -6.88
C THR A 589 -65.08 -107.99 -6.46
N TYR A 590 -66.17 -108.75 -6.56
CA TYR A 590 -66.20 -110.17 -6.20
C TYR A 590 -65.88 -111.08 -7.39
N LYS A 591 -65.30 -112.25 -7.09
CA LYS A 591 -65.07 -113.34 -8.05
C LYS A 591 -65.39 -114.68 -7.40
N ASN A 592 -66.11 -115.52 -8.13
CA ASN A 592 -66.46 -116.89 -7.73
C ASN A 592 -67.17 -116.96 -6.35
N ASN A 593 -68.01 -115.97 -6.06
CA ASN A 593 -68.63 -115.80 -4.75
C ASN A 593 -70.05 -116.37 -4.64
N ILE A 594 -70.71 -116.73 -5.75
CA ILE A 594 -72.09 -117.25 -5.80
C ILE A 594 -72.09 -118.68 -6.33
N HIS A 595 -72.65 -119.62 -5.56
CA HIS A 595 -72.79 -121.03 -5.96
C HIS A 595 -74.10 -121.64 -5.45
N LYS A 596 -74.58 -122.69 -6.13
CA LYS A 596 -75.83 -123.40 -5.79
C LYS A 596 -75.64 -124.84 -5.33
N ASN A 597 -74.73 -125.59 -5.95
CA ASN A 597 -74.55 -127.01 -5.69
C ASN A 597 -73.70 -127.25 -4.44
N ALA A 598 -73.85 -128.40 -3.78
CA ALA A 598 -72.99 -128.78 -2.66
C ALA A 598 -71.50 -128.83 -3.07
N GLY A 599 -70.62 -128.32 -2.21
CA GLY A 599 -69.17 -128.20 -2.47
C GLY A 599 -68.51 -127.07 -1.67
N THR A 600 -67.18 -127.03 -1.72
CA THR A 600 -66.35 -125.96 -1.14
C THR A 600 -65.80 -125.07 -2.26
N TYR A 601 -66.18 -123.79 -2.26
CA TYR A 601 -65.84 -122.83 -3.30
C TYR A 601 -64.95 -121.73 -2.74
N LYS A 602 -63.79 -121.53 -3.34
CA LYS A 602 -62.91 -120.39 -3.01
C LYS A 602 -63.40 -119.15 -3.74
N ALA A 603 -63.93 -118.20 -2.97
CA ALA A 603 -64.30 -116.88 -3.43
C ALA A 603 -63.18 -115.87 -3.14
N SER A 604 -63.18 -114.76 -3.86
CA SER A 604 -62.31 -113.62 -3.54
C SER A 604 -63.01 -112.29 -3.76
N VAL A 605 -62.62 -111.28 -3.00
CA VAL A 605 -63.02 -109.89 -3.17
C VAL A 605 -61.77 -109.01 -3.28
N THR A 606 -61.71 -108.20 -4.33
CA THR A 606 -60.69 -107.16 -4.51
C THR A 606 -61.29 -105.82 -4.13
N LEU A 607 -60.61 -105.12 -3.21
CA LEU A 607 -60.98 -103.83 -2.65
C LEU A 607 -60.05 -102.78 -3.23
N ALA A 608 -60.59 -101.80 -3.96
CA ALA A 608 -59.82 -100.78 -4.67
C ALA A 608 -60.48 -99.40 -4.61
N GLY A 609 -59.68 -98.37 -4.33
CA GLY A 609 -60.07 -96.96 -4.38
C GLY A 609 -58.82 -96.09 -4.50
N ASP A 610 -58.93 -94.92 -5.12
CA ASP A 610 -57.76 -94.12 -5.53
C ASP A 610 -56.85 -93.75 -4.35
N ASN A 611 -57.44 -93.41 -3.20
CA ASN A 611 -56.71 -93.03 -1.99
C ASN A 611 -56.27 -94.20 -1.10
N TYR A 612 -56.50 -95.45 -1.54
CA TYR A 612 -56.28 -96.64 -0.72
C TYR A 612 -55.33 -97.65 -1.38
N ILE A 613 -54.57 -98.37 -0.55
CA ILE A 613 -53.76 -99.51 -0.96
C ILE A 613 -54.71 -100.66 -1.31
N THR A 614 -54.74 -101.05 -2.59
CA THR A 614 -55.56 -102.15 -3.09
C THR A 614 -55.33 -103.44 -2.30
N SER A 615 -56.41 -104.09 -1.86
CA SER A 615 -56.36 -105.29 -1.04
C SER A 615 -57.24 -106.37 -1.65
N THR A 616 -56.68 -107.54 -1.98
CA THR A 616 -57.47 -108.72 -2.36
C THR A 616 -57.52 -109.70 -1.20
N ARG A 617 -58.72 -110.22 -0.91
CA ARG A 617 -58.99 -111.13 0.19
C ARG A 617 -59.75 -112.35 -0.35
N SER A 618 -59.46 -113.54 0.16
CA SER A 618 -60.06 -114.80 -0.30
C SER A 618 -60.51 -115.66 0.87
N ASN A 619 -61.67 -116.31 0.73
CA ASN A 619 -62.20 -117.23 1.73
C ASN A 619 -63.15 -118.25 1.08
N GLU A 620 -63.67 -119.19 1.88
CA GLU A 620 -64.47 -120.30 1.39
C GLU A 620 -65.97 -120.13 1.65
N LEU A 621 -66.76 -120.37 0.61
CA LEU A 621 -68.20 -120.65 0.68
C LEU A 621 -68.36 -122.17 0.65
N ILE A 622 -68.89 -122.76 1.72
CA ILE A 622 -69.14 -124.20 1.82
C ILE A 622 -70.65 -124.46 1.80
N ILE A 623 -71.10 -125.26 0.84
CA ILE A 623 -72.47 -125.73 0.71
C ILE A 623 -72.50 -127.22 1.03
N LEU A 624 -73.05 -127.60 2.19
CA LEU A 624 -73.13 -128.99 2.65
C LEU A 624 -74.25 -129.75 1.92
N PRO A 625 -74.11 -131.07 1.65
CA PRO A 625 -75.18 -131.89 1.06
C PRO A 625 -76.48 -131.90 1.88
N ALA A 626 -77.60 -132.19 1.24
CA ALA A 626 -78.89 -132.38 1.91
C ALA A 626 -79.04 -133.81 2.46
N ASP A 627 -79.69 -133.93 3.62
CA ASP A 627 -80.00 -135.22 4.25
C ASP A 627 -81.20 -135.89 3.57
N ILE A 628 -81.04 -137.15 3.16
CA ILE A 628 -82.00 -137.92 2.36
C ILE A 628 -82.75 -138.99 3.17
N THR A 629 -82.48 -139.16 4.48
CA THR A 629 -83.03 -140.28 5.26
C THR A 629 -84.50 -140.14 5.65
N GLN A 630 -85.22 -139.09 5.21
CA GLN A 630 -86.61 -138.80 5.59
C GLN A 630 -87.68 -139.15 4.52
N LEU A 631 -87.34 -139.86 3.43
CA LEU A 631 -88.16 -139.86 2.19
C LEU A 631 -88.70 -141.20 1.63
N VAL A 632 -88.55 -142.37 2.30
CA VAL A 632 -89.03 -143.66 1.73
C VAL A 632 -89.69 -144.60 2.75
N VAL A 633 -90.82 -145.22 2.38
CA VAL A 633 -91.48 -146.35 3.07
C VAL A 633 -91.89 -147.41 2.03
N LEU A 634 -91.68 -148.70 2.32
CA LEU A 634 -92.07 -149.82 1.46
C LEU A 634 -93.22 -150.64 2.05
N LYS A 635 -94.09 -151.19 1.19
CA LYS A 635 -95.13 -152.19 1.50
C LYS A 635 -95.05 -153.35 0.50
N SER A 636 -95.41 -154.55 0.95
CA SER A 636 -95.31 -155.81 0.19
C SER A 636 -96.59 -156.65 0.25
N GLU A 637 -96.99 -157.24 -0.89
CA GLU A 637 -98.03 -158.27 -1.00
C GLU A 637 -97.59 -159.39 -1.94
N SER A 638 -98.13 -160.60 -1.77
CA SER A 638 -98.00 -161.73 -2.72
C SER A 638 -99.16 -162.71 -2.52
N PHE A 639 -99.73 -163.20 -3.63
CA PHE A 639 -100.92 -164.07 -3.65
C PHE A 639 -100.58 -165.53 -4.01
N ILE A 640 -101.52 -166.45 -3.72
CA ILE A 640 -101.43 -167.89 -4.01
C ILE A 640 -101.94 -168.18 -5.43
N TYR A 641 -101.29 -169.10 -6.15
CA TYR A 641 -101.69 -169.57 -7.49
C TYR A 641 -101.83 -171.10 -7.49
N ASP A 642 -103.07 -171.59 -7.64
CA ASP A 642 -103.42 -173.00 -7.82
C ASP A 642 -104.33 -173.12 -9.05
N VAL A 643 -103.96 -173.98 -9.99
CA VAL A 643 -104.67 -174.16 -11.28
C VAL A 643 -104.94 -175.63 -11.52
N ASN A 644 -106.08 -176.07 -11.00
CA ASN A 644 -106.60 -177.41 -11.22
C ASN A 644 -107.96 -177.35 -11.96
N ARG A 645 -107.93 -176.84 -13.19
CA ARG A 645 -108.76 -177.22 -14.37
C ARG A 645 -108.47 -176.28 -15.54
N ASN A 646 -108.30 -176.84 -16.73
CA ASN A 646 -107.98 -176.10 -17.96
C ASN A 646 -109.00 -175.00 -18.28
N HIS A 647 -108.55 -173.74 -18.38
CA HIS A 647 -108.74 -172.92 -19.58
C HIS A 647 -107.80 -171.71 -19.64
#